data_AF-A0A1Y6K2M1-F1
#
_entry.id   AF-A0A1Y6K2M1-F1
#
_cell.length_a   1.000
_cell.length_b   1.000
_cell.length_c   1.000
_cell.angle_alpha   90.00
_cell.angle_beta   90.00
_cell.angle_gamma   90.00
#
_symmetry.space_group_name_H-M   'P 1'
#
loop_
_entity.id
_entity.type
_entity.pdbx_description
1 polymer ?
#
loop_
_entity_poly.entity_id
_entity_poly.type
_entity_poly.pdbx_seq_one_letter_code
_entity_poly.pdbx_strand_id
1 'polypeptide(L)'
;MKKLFRLFLPLLLSFMTLFSITASSTLAADSRRSTPQEEPAEVIYVANTSDDCGTFTPCYFNSDEDGEDGLGTGLREALLAANQGAEIRILKQYKVKSHTVLIDKEVHIRGYEQALITYSGTDCSNPMLKFTQGGYLTNLTINDGSCLNPSRTLIEVNSSKPVSIEHNTLAYGYRAIDIHDNSGEVIVAFNHIINNDNHAVFRSVGDGVGTVSVYANNIINNGSGYQINCNNNGTANHNFWGVDRLATASADQCGVSDGKRLGAIISRLSNQSGVEAQRLAVTSTMSYAFDGKIGAMHASGGDFNIIIVNHGQGASENIPFYKNGGLDIRPCSNFYDVFLEENAVAADLTLALSYNLNPNCVSQIESDQYCGGTDSTKYPLAWYDPATMATDGWNPCGQAPQGPGAGGASGQETTCHLDQKEIRVVIDNSGRPGLSSDLSFTPFVVGLPVIDGITLSQFKAEFDGVNNIINWTTSSEINVKGFYILRADSQDGPYARISSQISAIGDVYIGGIYQYTDNKISSFARTYYYKLEVIDNLGNSIETHGPVSVLTATATPTATATPTATATPTATATPTATKTSTPTLRPTITSTPTRTRTPFYYYTPTPYYHYSTPTSYYVPSTSTPITYPTPIRRISPTSGAITFPVDDSDFYPENAYPDMETPQPTQLESSPESEGYPLPGTTSTPTLTPSPEIEIPETGTEFDEDVALPIQNIRWIFVIVGAAGGLSLLAAVSVILVKSRFS
;
A
#
# COMPACT_ATOMS: atom_id res chain seq x y z
N MET A 1 24.07 -47.51 57.93
CA MET A 1 25.25 -48.37 58.22
C MET A 1 25.95 -48.72 56.92
N LYS A 2 27.28 -48.96 56.96
CA LYS A 2 28.14 -49.81 56.08
C LYS A 2 27.84 -49.83 54.54
N LYS A 3 28.79 -49.51 53.65
CA LYS A 3 30.02 -50.28 53.29
C LYS A 3 29.68 -51.69 52.73
N LEU A 4 30.30 -52.22 51.67
CA LEU A 4 31.64 -51.94 51.11
C LEU A 4 31.79 -52.40 49.63
N PHE A 5 32.73 -51.77 48.89
CA PHE A 5 33.63 -52.28 47.81
C PHE A 5 33.12 -53.27 46.72
N ARG A 6 33.28 -52.96 45.43
CA ARG A 6 34.50 -52.94 44.57
C ARG A 6 35.12 -54.31 44.24
N LEU A 7 35.09 -54.68 42.96
CA LEU A 7 36.20 -55.07 42.05
C LEU A 7 35.53 -55.28 40.65
N PHE A 8 36.12 -55.02 39.48
CA PHE A 8 37.54 -55.00 39.07
C PHE A 8 37.98 -53.72 38.30
N LEU A 9 39.29 -53.52 38.33
CA LEU A 9 40.19 -52.70 37.48
C LEU A 9 41.36 -53.69 37.11
N PRO A 10 42.35 -53.43 36.22
CA PRO A 10 42.68 -52.26 35.39
C PRO A 10 42.83 -52.61 33.88
N LEU A 11 43.23 -51.74 32.94
CA LEU A 11 44.53 -51.09 32.64
C LEU A 11 44.28 -50.08 31.48
N LEU A 12 44.98 -48.97 31.20
CA LEU A 12 46.31 -48.43 31.55
C LEU A 12 46.22 -46.95 31.99
N LEU A 13 47.33 -46.34 32.47
CA LEU A 13 47.34 -44.95 33.00
C LEU A 13 48.71 -44.25 32.83
N SER A 14 48.76 -43.00 32.32
CA SER A 14 49.89 -42.03 32.38
C SER A 14 49.61 -40.74 31.58
N PHE A 15 50.15 -39.53 31.85
CA PHE A 15 50.76 -38.94 33.08
C PHE A 15 50.80 -37.39 32.97
N MET A 16 50.73 -36.68 34.11
CA MET A 16 51.17 -35.28 34.42
C MET A 16 51.10 -34.07 33.42
N THR A 17 50.17 -33.15 33.74
CA THR A 17 50.35 -31.68 34.03
C THR A 17 51.12 -30.67 33.14
N LEU A 18 50.50 -29.46 33.06
CA LEU A 18 51.03 -28.10 32.82
C LEU A 18 51.52 -27.71 31.40
N PHE A 19 50.78 -26.78 30.77
CA PHE A 19 51.31 -25.44 30.43
C PHE A 19 50.17 -24.42 30.24
N SER A 20 50.47 -23.12 30.34
CA SER A 20 49.48 -22.02 30.25
C SER A 20 49.34 -21.47 28.84
N ILE A 21 48.12 -21.08 28.45
CA ILE A 21 47.87 -20.10 27.38
C ILE A 21 46.89 -19.04 27.90
N THR A 22 47.22 -17.78 27.69
CA THR A 22 46.41 -16.61 28.10
C THR A 22 45.31 -16.33 27.09
N ALA A 23 44.05 -16.45 27.50
CA ALA A 23 42.92 -15.84 26.79
C ALA A 23 42.73 -14.41 27.31
N SER A 24 43.15 -13.41 26.52
CA SER A 24 42.91 -12.00 26.85
C SER A 24 41.43 -11.67 26.71
N SER A 25 40.73 -11.46 27.83
CA SER A 25 39.34 -11.01 27.83
C SER A 25 39.26 -9.53 27.43
N THR A 26 39.21 -9.26 26.13
CA THR A 26 38.76 -7.96 25.62
C THR A 26 37.30 -7.78 25.99
N LEU A 27 37.04 -6.95 27.00
CA LEU A 27 35.69 -6.51 27.37
C LEU A 27 35.12 -5.63 26.25
N ALA A 28 34.46 -6.27 25.28
CA ALA A 28 33.46 -5.58 24.47
C ALA A 28 32.34 -5.14 25.42
N ALA A 29 32.08 -3.84 25.51
CA ALA A 29 31.04 -3.29 26.36
C ALA A 29 29.67 -3.58 25.73
N ASP A 30 29.01 -4.64 26.20
CA ASP A 30 27.61 -4.91 25.88
C ASP A 30 26.75 -3.73 26.37
N SER A 31 26.20 -2.98 25.41
CA SER A 31 25.57 -1.68 25.66
C SER A 31 24.47 -1.39 24.65
N ARG A 32 23.36 -2.14 24.73
CA ARG A 32 22.02 -1.69 24.30
C ARG A 32 20.93 -2.40 25.13
N ARG A 33 21.00 -2.26 26.46
CA ARG A 33 19.83 -2.51 27.32
C ARG A 33 18.73 -1.54 26.90
N SER A 34 17.54 -2.05 26.59
CA SER A 34 16.33 -1.24 26.45
C SER A 34 15.98 -0.61 27.79
N THR A 35 16.51 0.60 28.02
CA THR A 35 16.04 1.45 29.11
C THR A 35 14.59 1.85 28.83
N PRO A 36 13.69 1.83 29.84
CA PRO A 36 12.49 2.66 29.77
C PRO A 36 12.94 4.09 29.46
N GLN A 37 12.21 4.80 28.60
CA GLN A 37 12.53 6.19 28.29
C GLN A 37 12.53 6.99 29.61
N GLU A 38 13.72 7.36 30.08
CA GLU A 38 13.89 8.20 31.25
C GLU A 38 13.25 9.55 30.92
N GLU A 39 12.34 10.05 31.76
CA GLU A 39 11.72 11.35 31.48
C GLU A 39 12.83 12.40 31.37
N PRO A 40 12.85 13.21 30.30
CA PRO A 40 13.92 14.17 30.07
C PRO A 40 13.98 15.12 31.27
N ALA A 41 15.12 15.11 31.96
CA ALA A 41 15.33 15.85 33.21
C ALA A 41 15.15 17.37 33.07
N GLU A 42 15.14 17.86 31.82
CA GLU A 42 14.83 19.22 31.43
C GLU A 42 14.02 19.21 30.11
N VAL A 43 12.93 19.98 30.08
CA VAL A 43 12.16 20.26 28.88
C VAL A 43 12.13 21.77 28.67
N ILE A 44 12.67 22.22 27.53
CA ILE A 44 12.70 23.62 27.11
C ILE A 44 11.78 23.80 25.90
N TYR A 45 11.14 24.94 25.79
CA TYR A 45 10.26 25.27 24.67
C TYR A 45 10.88 26.36 23.78
N VAL A 46 10.59 26.30 22.48
CA VAL A 46 11.05 27.27 21.48
C VAL A 46 9.87 27.74 20.64
N ALA A 47 9.68 29.04 20.53
CA ALA A 47 8.56 29.66 19.81
C ALA A 47 9.04 30.79 18.89
N ASN A 48 8.20 31.21 17.93
CA ASN A 48 8.57 32.33 17.05
C ASN A 48 8.48 33.69 17.76
N THR A 49 7.53 33.84 18.70
CA THR A 49 7.27 35.08 19.45
C THR A 49 7.02 34.77 20.94
N SER A 50 7.03 35.81 21.78
CA SER A 50 6.60 35.72 23.19
C SER A 50 5.20 35.15 23.35
N ASP A 51 4.28 35.55 22.46
CA ASP A 51 2.86 35.19 22.53
C ASP A 51 2.64 33.74 22.09
N ASP A 52 3.57 33.19 21.30
CA ASP A 52 3.57 31.80 20.89
C ASP A 52 3.99 30.83 22.01
N CYS A 53 4.76 31.29 23.00
CA CYS A 53 5.08 30.53 24.21
C CYS A 53 3.85 30.26 25.09
N GLY A 54 2.88 31.18 25.14
CA GLY A 54 1.65 31.02 25.92
C GLY A 54 1.90 30.73 27.41
N THR A 55 1.69 29.47 27.83
CA THR A 55 1.92 28.98 29.20
C THR A 55 3.16 28.08 29.34
N PHE A 56 3.87 27.79 28.24
CA PHE A 56 5.04 26.93 28.26
C PHE A 56 6.25 27.67 28.86
N THR A 57 6.99 27.01 29.75
CA THR A 57 8.13 27.60 30.47
C THR A 57 9.13 26.52 30.91
N PRO A 58 10.46 26.75 30.80
CA PRO A 58 11.09 27.89 30.14
C PRO A 58 10.82 27.87 28.62
N CYS A 59 10.61 29.04 28.03
CA CYS A 59 10.36 29.19 26.60
C CYS A 59 11.19 30.33 26.02
N TYR A 60 11.90 30.03 24.93
CA TYR A 60 12.77 30.95 24.22
C TYR A 60 12.16 31.32 22.87
N PHE A 61 12.37 32.55 22.43
CA PHE A 61 11.83 33.07 21.18
C PHE A 61 12.84 34.00 20.49
N ASN A 62 12.59 34.30 19.22
CA ASN A 62 13.48 35.11 18.41
C ASN A 62 13.57 36.55 18.94
N SER A 63 14.79 37.08 19.06
CA SER A 63 15.04 38.52 19.24
C SER A 63 14.98 39.25 17.88
N ASP A 64 15.47 40.49 17.79
CA ASP A 64 15.70 41.15 16.50
C ASP A 64 17.05 40.77 15.84
N GLU A 65 17.99 40.17 16.60
CA GLU A 65 19.38 39.96 16.17
C GLU A 65 19.55 38.74 15.23
N ASP A 66 20.39 38.82 14.21
CA ASP A 66 20.71 37.71 13.29
C ASP A 66 22.23 37.54 13.25
N GLY A 67 22.76 36.71 14.16
CA GLY A 67 24.20 36.52 14.36
C GLY A 67 24.69 35.11 14.03
N GLU A 68 26.02 34.96 14.01
CA GLU A 68 26.74 33.69 13.84
C GLU A 68 26.20 32.60 14.79
N ASP A 69 26.30 31.33 14.38
CA ASP A 69 25.65 30.17 15.01
C ASP A 69 24.11 30.26 15.19
N GLY A 70 23.46 31.27 14.58
CA GLY A 70 22.04 31.53 14.75
C GLY A 70 21.73 32.28 16.05
N LEU A 71 22.67 33.05 16.60
CA LEU A 71 22.43 33.94 17.74
C LEU A 71 21.25 34.89 17.46
N GLY A 72 20.43 35.12 18.48
CA GLY A 72 19.16 35.86 18.34
C GLY A 72 18.02 35.04 17.74
N THR A 73 18.21 33.74 17.49
CA THR A 73 17.13 32.77 17.28
C THR A 73 16.78 32.06 18.59
N GLY A 74 15.48 31.85 18.86
CA GLY A 74 15.03 31.23 20.11
C GLY A 74 15.58 29.82 20.33
N LEU A 75 15.84 29.08 19.24
CA LEU A 75 16.46 27.76 19.28
C LEU A 75 17.93 27.84 19.71
N ARG A 76 18.72 28.83 19.27
CA ARG A 76 20.11 28.98 19.71
C ARG A 76 20.18 29.35 21.19
N GLU A 77 19.31 30.27 21.66
CA GLU A 77 19.24 30.61 23.09
C GLU A 77 18.83 29.41 23.97
N ALA A 78 17.85 28.61 23.51
CA ALA A 78 17.47 27.36 24.17
C ALA A 78 18.63 26.36 24.21
N LEU A 79 19.35 26.18 23.10
CA LEU A 79 20.53 25.30 23.02
C LEU A 79 21.66 25.77 23.93
N LEU A 80 21.91 27.08 24.03
CA LEU A 80 22.92 27.65 24.94
C LEU A 80 22.55 27.41 26.41
N ALA A 81 21.27 27.52 26.77
CA ALA A 81 20.78 27.27 28.13
C ALA A 81 20.70 25.77 28.51
N ALA A 82 20.36 24.90 27.56
CA ALA A 82 20.06 23.48 27.79
C ALA A 82 21.20 22.67 28.43
N ASN A 83 20.84 21.72 29.29
CA ASN A 83 21.72 20.66 29.74
C ASN A 83 21.87 19.56 28.67
N GLN A 84 22.91 18.73 28.80
CA GLN A 84 23.08 17.55 27.95
C GLN A 84 21.90 16.60 28.14
N GLY A 85 21.27 16.15 27.05
CA GLY A 85 20.10 15.27 27.08
C GLY A 85 18.75 15.95 27.30
N ALA A 86 18.67 17.28 27.33
CA ALA A 86 17.39 18.00 27.43
C ALA A 86 16.49 17.80 26.19
N GLU A 87 15.17 17.85 26.37
CA GLU A 87 14.21 17.91 25.26
C GLU A 87 13.90 19.37 24.90
N ILE A 88 14.07 19.75 23.64
CA ILE A 88 13.76 21.09 23.12
C ILE A 88 12.55 21.01 22.20
N ARG A 89 11.39 21.45 22.71
CA ARG A 89 10.09 21.39 22.03
C ARG A 89 9.82 22.65 21.21
N ILE A 90 9.85 22.51 19.89
CA ILE A 90 9.48 23.58 18.94
C ILE A 90 7.95 23.72 18.92
N LEU A 91 7.46 24.95 19.06
CA LEU A 91 6.04 25.30 19.10
C LEU A 91 5.58 25.95 17.78
N LYS A 92 4.46 25.47 17.23
CA LYS A 92 3.76 26.05 16.06
C LYS A 92 4.69 26.23 14.85
N GLN A 93 4.50 27.31 14.08
CA GLN A 93 5.45 27.76 13.06
C GLN A 93 6.57 28.57 13.71
N TYR A 94 7.77 28.01 13.75
CA TYR A 94 9.00 28.64 14.19
C TYR A 94 9.84 29.08 12.98
N LYS A 95 10.40 30.28 13.01
CA LYS A 95 11.29 30.78 11.95
C LYS A 95 12.74 30.79 12.41
N VAL A 96 13.63 30.16 11.63
CA VAL A 96 15.08 30.43 11.72
C VAL A 96 15.41 31.77 11.03
N LYS A 97 16.66 32.20 11.15
CA LYS A 97 17.19 33.43 10.54
C LYS A 97 18.23 33.11 9.47
N SER A 98 19.01 34.09 9.04
CA SER A 98 19.89 33.97 7.85
C SER A 98 21.11 33.10 8.13
N HIS A 99 21.64 33.13 9.36
CA HIS A 99 22.68 32.21 9.81
C HIS A 99 22.13 30.83 10.17
N THR A 100 22.97 29.80 10.07
CA THR A 100 22.67 28.42 10.49
C THR A 100 22.56 28.33 12.00
N VAL A 101 21.54 27.66 12.54
CA VAL A 101 21.46 27.39 13.99
C VAL A 101 22.39 26.23 14.35
N LEU A 102 23.41 26.51 15.17
CA LEU A 102 24.38 25.50 15.63
C LEU A 102 23.82 24.67 16.81
N ILE A 103 23.86 23.35 16.64
CA ILE A 103 23.49 22.34 17.63
C ILE A 103 24.78 21.65 18.08
N ASP A 104 25.36 22.20 19.14
CA ASP A 104 26.66 21.86 19.76
C ASP A 104 26.52 21.16 21.12
N LYS A 105 25.33 20.61 21.40
CA LYS A 105 25.03 19.70 22.51
C LYS A 105 24.22 18.52 21.99
N GLU A 106 24.29 17.37 22.65
CA GLU A 106 23.40 16.25 22.33
C GLU A 106 22.11 16.42 23.14
N VAL A 107 21.02 16.65 22.41
CA VAL A 107 19.69 17.03 22.91
C VAL A 107 18.62 16.37 22.03
N HIS A 108 17.38 16.33 22.50
CA HIS A 108 16.24 15.86 21.72
C HIS A 108 15.42 17.06 21.23
N ILE A 109 15.67 17.51 20.01
CA ILE A 109 14.87 18.54 19.36
C ILE A 109 13.60 17.88 18.79
N ARG A 110 12.43 18.35 19.23
CA ARG A 110 11.15 17.73 18.91
C ARG A 110 10.08 18.74 18.51
N GLY A 111 9.27 18.39 17.52
CA GLY A 111 8.06 19.13 17.19
C GLY A 111 6.92 18.85 18.17
N TYR A 112 6.36 19.91 18.76
CA TYR A 112 5.12 19.82 19.53
C TYR A 112 3.91 19.95 18.58
N GLU A 113 3.00 18.98 18.63
CA GLU A 113 1.87 18.83 17.70
C GLU A 113 2.35 18.82 16.22
N GLN A 114 1.95 19.80 15.40
CA GLN A 114 2.34 19.91 13.98
C GLN A 114 3.35 21.07 13.78
N ALA A 115 4.43 21.06 14.55
CA ALA A 115 5.43 22.13 14.51
C ALA A 115 6.19 22.18 13.17
N LEU A 116 6.45 23.40 12.72
CA LEU A 116 7.10 23.72 11.45
C LEU A 116 8.31 24.63 11.70
N ILE A 117 9.50 24.20 11.30
CA ILE A 117 10.66 25.08 11.15
C ILE A 117 10.68 25.61 9.71
N THR A 118 10.75 26.92 9.54
CA THR A 118 10.78 27.57 8.22
C THR A 118 11.70 28.80 8.21
N TYR A 119 11.89 29.43 7.05
CA TYR A 119 12.60 30.69 6.90
C TYR A 119 11.76 31.69 6.09
N SER A 120 11.94 32.99 6.33
CA SER A 120 11.22 34.03 5.57
C SER A 120 12.08 35.29 5.33
N GLY A 121 13.37 35.10 5.09
CA GLY A 121 14.29 36.16 4.68
C GLY A 121 14.76 35.98 3.23
N THR A 122 15.82 36.69 2.85
CA THR A 122 16.32 36.74 1.47
C THR A 122 17.71 36.14 1.29
N ASP A 123 18.42 35.78 2.37
CA ASP A 123 19.70 35.09 2.28
C ASP A 123 19.49 33.58 2.44
N CYS A 124 19.72 32.88 1.33
CA CYS A 124 19.52 31.44 1.22
C CYS A 124 20.87 30.69 1.06
N SER A 125 21.99 31.33 1.42
CA SER A 125 23.34 30.76 1.27
C SER A 125 23.71 29.74 2.35
N ASN A 126 23.17 29.88 3.56
CA ASN A 126 23.49 29.03 4.71
C ASN A 126 22.49 27.87 4.88
N PRO A 127 22.90 26.70 5.42
CA PRO A 127 21.98 25.70 5.96
C PRO A 127 21.03 26.27 7.04
N MET A 128 19.97 25.54 7.40
CA MET A 128 19.07 25.97 8.48
C MET A 128 19.52 25.49 9.87
N LEU A 129 19.82 24.19 10.01
CA LEU A 129 20.26 23.55 11.25
C LEU A 129 21.61 22.83 11.04
N LYS A 130 22.48 22.79 12.05
CA LYS A 130 23.78 22.09 11.98
C LYS A 130 24.11 21.31 13.26
N PHE A 131 24.13 19.98 13.16
CA PHE A 131 24.51 19.09 14.27
C PHE A 131 26.02 18.85 14.33
N THR A 132 26.62 19.06 15.51
CA THR A 132 28.06 18.81 15.74
C THR A 132 28.38 17.92 16.95
N GLN A 133 27.46 17.75 17.90
CA GLN A 133 27.68 16.95 19.12
C GLN A 133 26.64 15.82 19.34
N GLY A 134 26.11 15.26 18.25
CA GLY A 134 25.09 14.21 18.28
C GLY A 134 23.69 14.74 18.61
N GLY A 135 22.72 13.84 18.76
CA GLY A 135 21.36 14.15 19.25
C GLY A 135 20.24 13.63 18.35
N TYR A 136 19.02 14.08 18.64
CA TYR A 136 17.79 13.58 18.02
C TYR A 136 16.97 14.74 17.44
N LEU A 137 16.41 14.55 16.24
CA LEU A 137 15.50 15.47 15.57
C LEU A 137 14.22 14.72 15.20
N THR A 138 13.07 15.11 15.76
CA THR A 138 11.82 14.34 15.60
C THR A 138 10.54 15.16 15.51
N ASN A 139 9.49 14.60 14.91
CA ASN A 139 8.14 15.16 14.81
C ASN A 139 8.05 16.55 14.15
N LEU A 140 9.06 16.99 13.39
CA LEU A 140 9.10 18.32 12.78
C LEU A 140 8.75 18.29 11.30
N THR A 141 8.03 19.32 10.84
CA THR A 141 8.08 19.71 9.42
C THR A 141 9.19 20.74 9.24
N ILE A 142 10.03 20.62 8.20
CA ILE A 142 11.09 21.59 7.88
C ILE A 142 11.06 21.91 6.38
N ASN A 143 11.13 23.20 6.05
CA ASN A 143 11.31 23.74 4.70
C ASN A 143 12.04 25.08 4.72
N ASP A 144 12.62 25.52 3.61
CA ASP A 144 13.33 26.82 3.55
C ASP A 144 12.42 28.04 3.26
N GLY A 145 11.12 27.79 3.07
CA GLY A 145 10.04 28.78 3.11
C GLY A 145 9.96 29.72 1.90
N SER A 146 10.76 30.79 1.89
CA SER A 146 10.74 31.83 0.84
C SER A 146 11.96 31.82 -0.09
N CYS A 147 12.86 30.86 0.05
CA CYS A 147 13.96 30.66 -0.87
C CYS A 147 13.47 30.02 -2.18
N LEU A 148 14.21 30.25 -3.27
CA LEU A 148 13.82 29.84 -4.62
C LEU A 148 15.03 29.52 -5.50
N ASN A 149 16.08 30.36 -5.45
CA ASN A 149 17.40 30.07 -6.02
C ASN A 149 18.45 31.04 -5.44
N PRO A 150 19.43 30.58 -4.65
CA PRO A 150 19.56 29.21 -4.13
C PRO A 150 18.42 28.84 -3.17
N SER A 151 18.27 27.54 -2.94
CA SER A 151 17.50 26.95 -1.85
C SER A 151 18.46 26.56 -0.71
N ARG A 152 17.98 26.43 0.53
CA ARG A 152 18.82 26.12 1.72
C ARG A 152 18.90 24.62 1.99
N THR A 153 20.05 24.12 2.43
CA THR A 153 20.14 22.79 3.07
C THR A 153 19.36 22.83 4.40
N LEU A 154 18.42 21.90 4.59
CA LEU A 154 17.56 21.91 5.79
C LEU A 154 18.33 21.46 7.04
N ILE A 155 19.09 20.37 6.94
CA ILE A 155 19.87 19.80 8.05
C ILE A 155 21.30 19.50 7.56
N GLU A 156 22.29 20.08 8.22
CA GLU A 156 23.72 19.72 8.09
C GLU A 156 24.14 18.85 9.29
N VAL A 157 24.94 17.80 9.04
CA VAL A 157 25.52 16.95 10.09
C VAL A 157 27.03 16.87 9.92
N ASN A 158 27.76 17.32 10.94
CA ASN A 158 29.21 17.15 11.06
C ASN A 158 29.57 16.80 12.51
N SER A 159 29.26 15.57 12.91
CA SER A 159 29.48 15.09 14.28
C SER A 159 30.19 13.74 14.32
N SER A 160 31.07 13.56 15.30
CA SER A 160 31.65 12.25 15.64
C SER A 160 30.75 11.40 16.55
N LYS A 161 29.57 11.91 16.93
CA LYS A 161 28.56 11.21 17.74
C LYS A 161 27.33 10.85 16.90
N PRO A 162 26.51 9.88 17.33
CA PRO A 162 25.28 9.52 16.62
C PRO A 162 24.29 10.68 16.48
N VAL A 163 23.68 10.81 15.31
CA VAL A 163 22.56 11.73 15.04
C VAL A 163 21.38 10.94 14.49
N SER A 164 20.20 11.12 15.09
CA SER A 164 18.97 10.42 14.74
C SER A 164 17.94 11.41 14.19
N ILE A 165 17.56 11.25 12.93
CA ILE A 165 16.54 12.07 12.24
C ILE A 165 15.35 11.16 11.98
N GLU A 166 14.38 11.15 12.89
CA GLU A 166 13.24 10.21 12.88
C GLU A 166 11.87 10.91 12.92
N HIS A 167 10.87 10.43 12.18
CA HIS A 167 9.50 11.00 12.16
C HIS A 167 9.38 12.49 11.72
N ASN A 168 10.18 12.95 10.75
CA ASN A 168 10.10 14.32 10.23
C ASN A 168 9.51 14.40 8.82
N THR A 169 9.00 15.58 8.45
CA THR A 169 8.61 15.93 7.08
C THR A 169 9.62 16.94 6.54
N LEU A 170 10.50 16.55 5.62
CA LEU A 170 11.61 17.36 5.13
C LEU A 170 11.40 17.68 3.64
N ALA A 171 11.00 18.92 3.33
CA ALA A 171 10.56 19.27 1.99
C ALA A 171 10.95 20.69 1.59
N TYR A 172 11.11 20.93 0.28
CA TYR A 172 11.42 22.26 -0.26
C TYR A 172 12.65 22.88 0.43
N GLY A 173 13.78 22.20 0.22
CA GLY A 173 15.14 22.66 0.51
C GLY A 173 16.09 22.17 -0.57
N TYR A 174 17.34 22.60 -0.56
CA TYR A 174 18.33 22.20 -1.56
C TYR A 174 18.72 20.73 -1.34
N ARG A 175 19.14 20.43 -0.12
CA ARG A 175 19.31 19.08 0.42
C ARG A 175 18.50 18.99 1.71
N ALA A 176 17.73 17.91 1.89
CA ALA A 176 17.05 17.71 3.17
C ALA A 176 18.06 17.38 4.28
N ILE A 177 19.02 16.49 4.00
CA ILE A 177 20.09 16.10 4.92
C ILE A 177 21.42 16.08 4.16
N ASP A 178 22.41 16.82 4.65
CA ASP A 178 23.79 16.86 4.15
C ASP A 178 24.75 16.45 5.27
N ILE A 179 25.57 15.42 5.03
CA ILE A 179 26.42 14.78 6.04
C ILE A 179 27.87 14.97 5.61
N HIS A 180 28.63 15.76 6.36
CA HIS A 180 30.06 15.95 6.12
C HIS A 180 30.87 14.73 6.54
N ASP A 181 32.09 14.61 6.05
CA ASP A 181 32.96 13.49 6.41
C ASP A 181 33.34 13.53 7.90
N ASN A 182 32.97 12.47 8.62
CA ASN A 182 33.05 12.39 10.09
C ASN A 182 33.14 10.92 10.56
N SER A 183 33.04 10.68 11.87
CA SER A 183 33.09 9.34 12.50
C SER A 183 31.81 8.90 13.21
N GLY A 184 30.72 9.68 13.11
CA GLY A 184 29.43 9.39 13.74
C GLY A 184 28.51 8.50 12.88
N GLU A 185 27.52 7.90 13.52
CA GLU A 185 26.41 7.17 12.90
C GLU A 185 25.26 8.14 12.62
N VAL A 186 24.69 8.15 11.42
CA VAL A 186 23.49 8.95 11.09
C VAL A 186 22.33 8.03 10.72
N ILE A 187 21.28 8.03 11.55
CA ILE A 187 20.05 7.28 11.30
C ILE A 187 19.02 8.24 10.68
N VAL A 188 18.44 7.82 9.55
CA VAL A 188 17.35 8.54 8.88
C VAL A 188 16.18 7.58 8.69
N ALA A 189 15.17 7.65 9.54
CA ALA A 189 14.04 6.71 9.50
C ALA A 189 12.66 7.33 9.75
N PHE A 190 11.60 6.70 9.25
CA PHE A 190 10.22 7.12 9.47
C PHE A 190 9.91 8.56 8.97
N ASN A 191 10.71 9.11 8.06
CA ASN A 191 10.54 10.46 7.53
C ASN A 191 9.73 10.49 6.22
N HIS A 192 9.17 11.65 5.91
CA HIS A 192 8.59 12.01 4.61
C HIS A 192 9.48 13.08 3.95
N ILE A 193 10.38 12.65 3.06
CA ILE A 193 11.40 13.51 2.44
C ILE A 193 11.04 13.74 0.97
N ILE A 194 10.57 14.95 0.62
CA ILE A 194 9.99 15.21 -0.69
C ILE A 194 10.40 16.55 -1.33
N ASN A 195 10.48 16.57 -2.66
CA ASN A 195 10.63 17.81 -3.45
C ASN A 195 11.80 18.72 -2.98
N ASN A 196 12.96 18.13 -2.67
CA ASN A 196 14.19 18.87 -2.43
C ASN A 196 15.00 18.97 -3.74
N ASP A 197 15.65 20.11 -4.02
CA ASP A 197 16.23 20.41 -5.36
C ASP A 197 17.37 19.47 -5.77
N ASN A 198 18.09 18.88 -4.81
CA ASN A 198 19.31 18.12 -5.06
C ASN A 198 19.27 16.68 -4.52
N HIS A 199 19.12 16.47 -3.21
CA HIS A 199 19.10 15.14 -2.59
C HIS A 199 18.22 15.12 -1.33
N ALA A 200 17.66 13.94 -1.02
CA ALA A 200 17.05 13.64 0.27
C ALA A 200 18.14 13.47 1.34
N VAL A 201 19.18 12.70 1.03
CA VAL A 201 20.35 12.48 1.89
C VAL A 201 21.60 12.49 1.02
N PHE A 202 22.58 13.31 1.37
CA PHE A 202 23.89 13.31 0.72
C PHE A 202 24.98 13.15 1.78
N ARG A 203 25.86 12.15 1.63
CA ARG A 203 27.12 12.07 2.40
C ARG A 203 28.24 12.63 1.55
N SER A 204 29.12 13.43 2.15
CA SER A 204 30.37 13.89 1.55
C SER A 204 31.39 12.76 1.38
N VAL A 205 32.29 12.93 0.40
CA VAL A 205 33.51 12.11 0.24
C VAL A 205 34.51 12.42 1.36
N GLY A 206 35.19 11.40 1.89
CA GLY A 206 36.37 11.55 2.73
C GLY A 206 36.82 10.23 3.37
N ASP A 207 37.73 10.32 4.34
CA ASP A 207 38.37 9.18 5.00
C ASP A 207 37.66 8.79 6.33
N GLY A 208 36.65 9.55 6.74
CA GLY A 208 35.89 9.34 7.96
C GLY A 208 35.05 8.07 7.93
N VAL A 209 35.13 7.28 9.00
CA VAL A 209 34.43 5.97 9.12
C VAL A 209 32.93 6.07 9.45
N GLY A 210 32.38 7.29 9.58
CA GLY A 210 30.99 7.53 9.96
C GLY A 210 30.00 7.05 8.88
N THR A 211 28.97 6.32 9.31
CA THR A 211 28.00 5.65 8.45
C THR A 211 26.66 6.38 8.39
N VAL A 212 25.90 6.19 7.31
CA VAL A 212 24.49 6.58 7.22
C VAL A 212 23.58 5.37 6.95
N SER A 213 22.52 5.21 7.75
CA SER A 213 21.54 4.14 7.60
C SER A 213 20.15 4.73 7.38
N VAL A 214 19.60 4.55 6.19
CA VAL A 214 18.34 5.14 5.75
C VAL A 214 17.30 4.05 5.51
N TYR A 215 16.21 4.01 6.29
CA TYR A 215 15.17 2.97 6.17
C TYR A 215 13.78 3.45 6.61
N ALA A 216 12.72 2.82 6.11
CA ALA A 216 11.32 3.15 6.41
C ALA A 216 10.94 4.62 6.15
N ASN A 217 11.50 5.26 5.11
CA ASN A 217 11.13 6.61 4.69
C ASN A 217 10.33 6.62 3.39
N ASN A 218 9.47 7.63 3.23
CA ASN A 218 8.94 8.05 1.92
C ASN A 218 9.93 9.04 1.28
N ILE A 219 10.56 8.67 0.16
CA ILE A 219 11.60 9.47 -0.52
C ILE A 219 11.19 9.73 -1.97
N ILE A 220 10.66 10.92 -2.24
CA ILE A 220 9.93 11.21 -3.49
C ILE A 220 10.36 12.56 -4.10
N ASN A 221 10.74 12.57 -5.39
CA ASN A 221 11.10 13.77 -6.16
C ASN A 221 12.25 14.62 -5.55
N ASN A 222 13.25 14.00 -4.94
CA ASN A 222 14.43 14.72 -4.46
C ASN A 222 15.52 14.70 -5.53
N GLY A 223 15.79 15.84 -6.14
CA GLY A 223 16.66 15.96 -7.30
C GLY A 223 16.13 15.33 -8.58
N SER A 224 16.90 15.48 -9.67
CA SER A 224 16.56 14.96 -11.00
C SER A 224 17.21 13.60 -11.33
N GLY A 225 18.06 13.06 -10.45
CA GLY A 225 18.80 11.81 -10.67
C GLY A 225 18.56 10.80 -9.54
N TYR A 226 19.64 10.40 -8.87
CA TYR A 226 19.56 9.69 -7.60
C TYR A 226 19.03 10.62 -6.50
N GLN A 227 18.21 10.09 -5.61
CA GLN A 227 17.64 10.81 -4.47
C GLN A 227 18.55 10.77 -3.25
N ILE A 228 19.43 9.77 -3.16
CA ILE A 228 20.45 9.63 -2.11
C ILE A 228 21.82 9.38 -2.74
N ASN A 229 22.89 9.91 -2.13
CA ASN A 229 24.24 9.38 -2.29
C ASN A 229 24.87 9.13 -0.91
N CYS A 230 25.41 7.92 -0.67
CA CYS A 230 26.06 7.54 0.60
C CYS A 230 27.60 7.56 0.56
N ASN A 231 28.21 7.87 -0.59
CA ASN A 231 29.65 7.85 -0.84
C ASN A 231 30.37 6.58 -0.31
N ASN A 232 29.72 5.42 -0.47
CA ASN A 232 30.11 4.07 -0.05
C ASN A 232 30.04 3.77 1.46
N ASN A 233 29.74 4.78 2.29
CA ASN A 233 29.68 4.66 3.76
C ASN A 233 28.23 4.70 4.26
N GLY A 234 27.36 3.85 3.72
CA GLY A 234 25.97 3.77 4.20
C GLY A 234 25.05 2.79 3.45
N THR A 235 23.85 2.59 3.99
CA THR A 235 22.80 1.72 3.43
C THR A 235 21.48 2.49 3.25
N ALA A 236 20.66 2.08 2.27
CA ALA A 236 19.38 2.74 1.98
C ALA A 236 18.24 1.75 1.66
N ASN A 237 18.20 0.59 2.31
CA ASN A 237 17.14 -0.40 2.15
C ASN A 237 15.83 0.04 2.81
N HIS A 238 14.72 -0.61 2.46
CA HIS A 238 13.39 -0.43 3.06
C HIS A 238 12.81 0.98 2.95
N ASN A 239 13.13 1.71 1.87
CA ASN A 239 12.51 3.00 1.57
C ASN A 239 11.52 2.89 0.40
N PHE A 240 10.52 3.76 0.39
CA PHE A 240 9.64 3.97 -0.76
C PHE A 240 10.22 5.08 -1.65
N TRP A 241 10.60 4.73 -2.88
CA TRP A 241 11.31 5.63 -3.80
C TRP A 241 10.39 6.42 -4.75
N GLY A 242 9.07 6.28 -4.60
CA GLY A 242 8.09 6.65 -5.61
C GLY A 242 7.66 5.45 -6.47
N VAL A 243 6.51 5.60 -7.12
CA VAL A 243 5.87 4.52 -7.92
C VAL A 243 6.80 4.05 -9.03
N ASP A 244 6.90 2.72 -9.19
CA ASP A 244 7.74 2.01 -10.17
C ASP A 244 9.27 2.32 -10.13
N ARG A 245 9.80 3.05 -9.13
CA ARG A 245 11.25 3.28 -9.00
C ARG A 245 11.96 2.13 -8.28
N LEU A 246 13.10 1.72 -8.84
CA LEU A 246 14.06 0.80 -8.23
C LEU A 246 14.96 1.53 -7.22
N ALA A 247 15.48 0.82 -6.23
CA ALA A 247 16.41 1.35 -5.24
C ALA A 247 17.80 1.61 -5.86
N THR A 248 18.29 0.70 -6.71
CA THR A 248 19.53 0.85 -7.50
C THR A 248 19.47 2.03 -8.47
N ALA A 249 18.26 2.45 -8.88
CA ALA A 249 18.02 3.63 -9.71
C ALA A 249 17.62 4.88 -8.90
N SER A 250 17.78 4.85 -7.57
CA SER A 250 17.38 5.94 -6.67
C SER A 250 18.38 6.27 -5.56
N ALA A 251 19.34 5.38 -5.28
CA ALA A 251 20.45 5.61 -4.36
C ALA A 251 21.80 5.30 -5.03
N ASP A 252 22.73 6.24 -4.91
CA ASP A 252 24.09 6.14 -5.46
C ASP A 252 25.11 5.80 -4.37
N GLN A 253 26.07 4.93 -4.70
CA GLN A 253 27.15 4.52 -3.78
C GLN A 253 26.62 4.11 -2.37
N CYS A 254 25.46 3.46 -2.30
CA CYS A 254 24.83 2.98 -1.07
C CYS A 254 24.69 1.45 -1.10
N GLY A 255 24.71 0.81 0.07
CA GLY A 255 24.25 -0.58 0.22
C GLY A 255 22.73 -0.67 0.03
N VAL A 256 22.28 -1.05 -1.16
CA VAL A 256 20.86 -1.22 -1.52
C VAL A 256 20.60 -2.52 -2.28
N SER A 257 19.38 -3.03 -2.14
CA SER A 257 18.84 -4.14 -2.94
C SER A 257 17.43 -3.79 -3.43
N ASP A 258 17.16 -4.03 -4.71
CA ASP A 258 15.84 -3.74 -5.29
C ASP A 258 14.72 -4.62 -4.72
N GLY A 259 15.05 -5.83 -4.24
CA GLY A 259 14.10 -6.68 -3.51
C GLY A 259 13.71 -6.09 -2.15
N LYS A 260 14.54 -5.21 -1.57
CA LYS A 260 14.29 -4.54 -0.28
C LYS A 260 13.72 -3.13 -0.41
N ARG A 261 13.11 -2.76 -1.54
CA ARG A 261 12.34 -1.51 -1.67
C ARG A 261 10.95 -1.70 -1.09
N LEU A 262 10.34 -0.66 -0.51
CA LEU A 262 8.93 -0.73 -0.12
C LEU A 262 8.04 -0.71 -1.38
N GLY A 263 7.06 -1.60 -1.44
CA GLY A 263 6.21 -1.80 -2.61
C GLY A 263 5.10 -0.76 -2.79
N ALA A 264 4.84 0.05 -1.77
CA ALA A 264 3.77 1.05 -1.70
C ALA A 264 4.23 2.28 -0.89
N ILE A 265 3.49 3.39 -0.98
CA ILE A 265 3.78 4.58 -0.16
C ILE A 265 3.46 4.29 1.31
N ILE A 266 4.30 4.75 2.24
CA ILE A 266 4.00 4.65 3.68
C ILE A 266 2.88 5.65 4.00
N SER A 267 1.86 5.24 4.74
CA SER A 267 0.79 6.14 5.18
C SER A 267 1.36 7.29 6.01
N ARG A 268 0.78 8.48 5.90
CA ARG A 268 1.27 9.68 6.62
C ARG A 268 0.51 9.84 7.93
N LEU A 269 1.24 10.21 8.99
CA LEU A 269 0.65 10.48 10.30
C LEU A 269 -0.38 11.62 10.18
N SER A 270 -1.60 11.35 10.62
CA SER A 270 -2.74 12.27 10.44
C SER A 270 -2.66 13.56 11.27
N ASN A 271 -1.87 13.56 12.34
CA ASN A 271 -1.79 14.65 13.32
C ASN A 271 -0.34 15.03 13.72
N GLN A 272 0.68 14.46 13.08
CA GLN A 272 2.10 14.67 13.37
C GLN A 272 2.91 14.63 12.07
N SER A 273 4.16 15.09 12.08
CA SER A 273 5.08 14.97 10.94
C SER A 273 5.58 13.53 10.74
N GLY A 274 6.17 13.26 9.57
CA GLY A 274 6.71 11.93 9.22
C GLY A 274 5.65 10.96 8.69
N VAL A 275 5.93 9.66 8.85
CA VAL A 275 5.10 8.56 8.33
C VAL A 275 4.74 7.55 9.41
N GLU A 276 3.74 6.72 9.13
CA GLU A 276 3.26 5.64 9.99
C GLU A 276 4.18 4.41 9.90
N ALA A 277 5.43 4.56 10.35
CA ALA A 277 6.37 3.48 10.55
C ALA A 277 7.01 3.61 11.94
N GLN A 278 7.34 2.50 12.61
CA GLN A 278 7.97 2.53 13.93
C GLN A 278 8.80 1.29 14.24
N ARG A 279 9.79 1.45 15.13
CA ARG A 279 10.54 0.35 15.77
C ARG A 279 9.70 -0.22 16.92
N LEU A 280 9.42 -1.52 16.89
CA LEU A 280 8.75 -2.26 17.97
C LEU A 280 9.71 -3.24 18.64
N ALA A 281 9.82 -3.16 19.97
CA ALA A 281 10.58 -4.11 20.76
C ALA A 281 9.79 -5.42 20.94
N VAL A 282 10.31 -6.50 20.37
CA VAL A 282 9.79 -7.86 20.49
C VAL A 282 10.35 -8.50 21.75
N THR A 283 9.46 -8.91 22.64
CA THR A 283 9.82 -9.55 23.91
C THR A 283 9.01 -10.83 24.11
N SER A 284 9.22 -11.55 25.21
CA SER A 284 8.37 -12.67 25.64
C SER A 284 6.91 -12.29 25.99
N THR A 285 6.52 -11.01 25.85
CA THR A 285 5.15 -10.51 26.01
C THR A 285 4.70 -9.78 24.75
N MET A 286 3.43 -9.96 24.36
CA MET A 286 2.84 -9.33 23.17
C MET A 286 2.76 -7.81 23.31
N SER A 287 3.63 -7.11 22.57
CA SER A 287 3.60 -5.67 22.36
C SER A 287 2.76 -5.35 21.12
N TYR A 288 2.01 -4.26 21.12
CA TYR A 288 1.19 -3.82 19.97
C TYR A 288 1.59 -2.44 19.46
N ALA A 289 1.43 -2.23 18.15
CA ALA A 289 1.61 -0.98 17.43
C ALA A 289 0.31 -0.57 16.72
N PHE A 290 0.25 0.69 16.27
CA PHE A 290 -0.86 1.28 15.50
C PHE A 290 -2.24 0.96 16.08
N ASP A 291 -2.54 1.47 17.28
CA ASP A 291 -3.83 1.29 17.99
C ASP A 291 -4.31 -0.18 18.11
N GLY A 292 -3.38 -1.10 18.32
CA GLY A 292 -3.67 -2.53 18.50
C GLY A 292 -3.92 -3.28 17.20
N LYS A 293 -3.59 -2.71 16.03
CA LYS A 293 -3.86 -3.33 14.73
C LYS A 293 -2.82 -4.36 14.29
N ILE A 294 -1.60 -4.27 14.81
CA ILE A 294 -0.52 -5.26 14.63
C ILE A 294 0.29 -5.37 15.92
N GLY A 295 0.79 -6.57 16.24
CA GLY A 295 1.58 -6.83 17.45
C GLY A 295 2.61 -7.94 17.26
N ALA A 296 3.58 -8.00 18.17
CA ALA A 296 4.67 -8.97 18.14
C ALA A 296 5.11 -9.45 19.54
N MET A 297 5.52 -10.72 19.61
CA MET A 297 6.28 -11.32 20.71
C MET A 297 7.23 -12.40 20.18
N HIS A 298 8.18 -12.86 21.00
CA HIS A 298 8.94 -14.09 20.73
C HIS A 298 8.56 -15.19 21.74
N ALA A 299 8.67 -16.45 21.31
CA ALA A 299 8.49 -17.61 22.19
C ALA A 299 9.83 -18.13 22.77
N SER A 300 10.94 -17.86 22.08
CA SER A 300 12.29 -18.17 22.54
C SER A 300 13.32 -17.20 21.93
N GLY A 301 14.55 -17.23 22.46
CA GLY A 301 15.63 -16.32 22.07
C GLY A 301 15.87 -15.21 23.10
N GLY A 302 16.50 -14.13 22.66
CA GLY A 302 16.60 -12.87 23.39
C GLY A 302 15.62 -11.83 22.82
N ASP A 303 15.43 -10.72 23.52
CA ASP A 303 14.63 -9.61 22.98
C ASP A 303 15.32 -8.96 21.77
N PHE A 304 14.54 -8.59 20.75
CA PHE A 304 15.03 -7.97 19.52
C PHE A 304 14.05 -6.92 18.99
N ASN A 305 14.49 -6.06 18.07
CA ASN A 305 13.63 -5.06 17.45
C ASN A 305 13.20 -5.49 16.05
N ILE A 306 11.95 -5.17 15.70
CA ILE A 306 11.44 -5.16 14.33
C ILE A 306 11.05 -3.73 13.95
N ILE A 307 11.13 -3.43 12.66
CA ILE A 307 10.53 -2.26 12.06
C ILE A 307 9.19 -2.67 11.44
N ILE A 308 8.14 -1.93 11.74
CA ILE A 308 6.81 -2.10 11.15
C ILE A 308 6.45 -0.83 10.38
N VAL A 309 6.08 -0.98 9.12
CA VAL A 309 5.72 0.09 8.19
C VAL A 309 4.26 -0.07 7.79
N ASN A 310 3.39 0.89 8.11
CA ASN A 310 1.98 0.87 7.74
C ASN A 310 1.76 1.56 6.38
N HIS A 311 1.24 0.81 5.40
CA HIS A 311 0.85 1.36 4.10
C HIS A 311 -0.61 1.81 4.07
N GLY A 312 -1.43 1.40 5.04
CA GLY A 312 -2.86 1.73 5.08
C GLY A 312 -3.70 0.73 4.27
N GLN A 313 -4.81 1.21 3.69
CA GLN A 313 -5.78 0.38 2.96
C GLN A 313 -6.52 1.18 1.89
N GLY A 314 -7.35 0.52 1.08
CA GLY A 314 -8.43 1.14 0.32
C GLY A 314 -8.11 1.70 -1.08
N ALA A 315 -6.84 1.74 -1.49
CA ALA A 315 -6.41 2.17 -2.81
C ALA A 315 -5.18 1.38 -3.28
N SER A 316 -4.99 1.21 -4.59
CA SER A 316 -3.89 0.43 -5.17
C SER A 316 -2.49 1.01 -4.88
N GLU A 317 -2.39 2.31 -4.62
CA GLU A 317 -1.18 2.99 -4.14
C GLU A 317 -0.72 2.55 -2.72
N ASN A 318 -1.64 1.98 -1.94
CA ASN A 318 -1.40 1.46 -0.58
C ASN A 318 -1.20 -0.07 -0.56
N ILE A 319 -1.21 -0.75 -1.72
CA ILE A 319 -1.01 -2.20 -1.85
C ILE A 319 0.43 -2.44 -2.31
N PRO A 320 1.32 -2.99 -1.46
CA PRO A 320 2.70 -3.29 -1.85
C PRO A 320 2.74 -4.15 -3.13
N PHE A 321 3.46 -3.65 -4.14
CA PHE A 321 3.67 -4.35 -5.41
C PHE A 321 2.39 -4.69 -6.19
N TYR A 322 1.31 -3.90 -6.07
CA TYR A 322 0.00 -4.10 -6.69
C TYR A 322 -0.02 -4.72 -8.10
N LYS A 323 0.87 -4.29 -9.01
CA LYS A 323 0.94 -4.78 -10.41
C LYS A 323 1.55 -6.18 -10.57
N ASN A 324 2.22 -6.68 -9.54
CA ASN A 324 2.97 -7.94 -9.53
C ASN A 324 2.41 -8.95 -8.51
N GLY A 325 1.45 -8.54 -7.68
CA GLY A 325 0.68 -9.44 -6.82
C GLY A 325 -0.40 -10.13 -7.64
N GLY A 326 -0.18 -11.37 -8.06
CA GLY A 326 -1.05 -12.11 -9.00
C GLY A 326 -2.47 -12.45 -8.53
N LEU A 327 -2.88 -12.01 -7.34
CA LEU A 327 -4.22 -12.22 -6.79
C LEU A 327 -4.76 -10.90 -6.22
N ASP A 328 -5.96 -10.52 -6.65
CA ASP A 328 -6.76 -9.51 -5.96
C ASP A 328 -7.06 -9.99 -4.53
N ILE A 329 -6.78 -9.14 -3.54
CA ILE A 329 -7.02 -9.43 -2.13
C ILE A 329 -7.92 -8.35 -1.53
N ARG A 330 -8.99 -8.76 -0.84
CA ARG A 330 -9.92 -7.85 -0.16
C ARG A 330 -9.41 -7.60 1.26
N PRO A 331 -8.79 -6.44 1.54
CA PRO A 331 -8.12 -6.20 2.82
C PRO A 331 -9.12 -6.18 3.99
N CYS A 332 -8.70 -6.80 5.08
CA CYS A 332 -9.36 -6.83 6.38
C CYS A 332 -8.45 -6.35 7.52
N SER A 333 -7.20 -6.03 7.21
CA SER A 333 -6.30 -5.14 7.96
C SER A 333 -5.78 -4.04 7.02
N ASN A 334 -4.87 -3.19 7.52
CA ASN A 334 -3.97 -2.47 6.62
C ASN A 334 -2.90 -3.42 6.07
N PHE A 335 -2.18 -3.00 5.02
CA PHE A 335 -0.96 -3.64 4.55
C PHE A 335 0.25 -3.16 5.38
N TYR A 336 1.11 -4.07 5.80
CA TYR A 336 2.29 -3.79 6.63
C TYR A 336 3.56 -4.44 6.09
N ASP A 337 4.58 -3.65 5.76
CA ASP A 337 5.95 -4.16 5.59
C ASP A 337 6.57 -4.37 6.98
N VAL A 338 7.12 -5.57 7.24
CA VAL A 338 7.71 -5.93 8.54
C VAL A 338 9.09 -6.54 8.32
N PHE A 339 10.11 -5.98 8.98
CA PHE A 339 11.49 -6.47 8.86
C PHE A 339 12.27 -6.35 10.17
N LEU A 340 13.33 -7.16 10.30
CA LEU A 340 14.24 -7.11 11.45
C LEU A 340 15.07 -5.81 11.44
N GLU A 341 15.38 -5.26 12.62
CA GLU A 341 16.42 -4.23 12.73
C GLU A 341 17.80 -4.79 12.32
N GLU A 342 18.70 -3.93 11.82
CA GLU A 342 19.99 -4.37 11.31
C GLU A 342 20.82 -5.09 12.39
N ASN A 343 21.32 -6.30 12.07
CA ASN A 343 22.04 -7.20 12.97
C ASN A 343 21.20 -7.80 14.13
N ALA A 344 19.87 -7.67 14.13
CA ALA A 344 19.01 -8.31 15.13
C ALA A 344 19.04 -9.85 15.03
N VAL A 345 19.25 -10.52 16.16
CA VAL A 345 19.30 -11.99 16.28
C VAL A 345 17.92 -12.50 16.72
N ALA A 346 17.01 -12.60 15.75
CA ALA A 346 15.63 -13.02 16.00
C ALA A 346 15.45 -14.55 16.09
N ALA A 347 14.47 -14.98 16.87
CA ALA A 347 13.95 -16.34 16.94
C ALA A 347 12.43 -16.29 17.23
N ASP A 348 11.70 -17.33 16.80
CA ASP A 348 10.28 -17.61 17.08
C ASP A 348 9.35 -16.37 17.14
N LEU A 349 9.44 -15.50 16.13
CA LEU A 349 8.67 -14.25 16.06
C LEU A 349 7.19 -14.56 15.84
N THR A 350 6.37 -14.42 16.88
CA THR A 350 4.92 -14.42 16.70
C THR A 350 4.46 -13.03 16.28
N LEU A 351 3.97 -12.89 15.04
CA LEU A 351 3.36 -11.68 14.52
C LEU A 351 1.82 -11.83 14.56
N ALA A 352 1.11 -10.81 15.05
CA ALA A 352 -0.34 -10.79 15.21
C ALA A 352 -0.96 -9.62 14.42
N LEU A 353 -1.96 -9.85 13.57
CA LEU A 353 -2.66 -8.79 12.82
C LEU A 353 -4.17 -8.84 13.09
N SER A 354 -4.77 -7.69 13.43
CA SER A 354 -6.22 -7.58 13.66
C SER A 354 -7.00 -7.58 12.34
N TYR A 355 -8.02 -8.43 12.22
CA TYR A 355 -8.96 -8.43 11.09
C TYR A 355 -10.23 -7.61 11.33
N ASN A 356 -10.30 -6.91 12.47
CA ASN A 356 -11.42 -6.03 12.81
C ASN A 356 -11.29 -4.65 12.14
N LEU A 357 -11.32 -4.65 10.80
CA LEU A 357 -11.47 -3.45 9.96
C LEU A 357 -12.93 -3.06 9.78
N ASN A 358 -13.83 -4.05 9.62
CA ASN A 358 -15.27 -3.83 9.49
C ASN A 358 -16.06 -5.13 9.83
N PRO A 359 -17.39 -5.06 10.10
CA PRO A 359 -18.18 -6.23 10.48
C PRO A 359 -18.27 -7.34 9.43
N ASN A 360 -18.10 -7.05 8.14
CA ASN A 360 -18.10 -8.07 7.07
C ASN A 360 -16.78 -8.86 7.06
N CYS A 361 -15.64 -8.20 7.31
CA CYS A 361 -14.39 -8.91 7.54
C CYS A 361 -14.50 -9.88 8.72
N VAL A 362 -15.05 -9.43 9.85
CA VAL A 362 -15.28 -10.30 11.02
C VAL A 362 -16.22 -11.47 10.69
N SER A 363 -17.39 -11.23 10.11
CA SER A 363 -18.36 -12.31 9.85
C SER A 363 -17.90 -13.32 8.79
N GLN A 364 -17.06 -12.91 7.84
CA GLN A 364 -16.49 -13.80 6.83
C GLN A 364 -15.33 -14.61 7.39
N ILE A 365 -14.40 -13.97 8.11
CA ILE A 365 -13.20 -14.63 8.66
C ILE A 365 -13.56 -15.61 9.78
N GLU A 366 -14.66 -15.38 10.51
CA GLU A 366 -15.13 -16.27 11.59
C GLU A 366 -16.05 -17.40 11.11
N SER A 367 -16.15 -17.61 9.79
CA SER A 367 -16.90 -18.74 9.21
C SER A 367 -16.08 -20.04 9.14
N ASP A 368 -16.77 -21.16 9.00
CA ASP A 368 -16.21 -22.52 8.87
C ASP A 368 -15.22 -22.69 7.69
N GLN A 369 -15.23 -21.77 6.71
CA GLN A 369 -14.27 -21.73 5.61
C GLN A 369 -12.88 -21.23 6.05
N TYR A 370 -12.83 -20.45 7.12
CA TYR A 370 -11.65 -19.74 7.62
C TYR A 370 -11.45 -20.06 9.11
N CYS A 371 -11.44 -19.06 10.01
CA CYS A 371 -11.14 -19.23 11.43
C CYS A 371 -12.23 -19.94 12.27
N GLY A 372 -13.42 -20.21 11.71
CA GLY A 372 -14.38 -21.15 12.31
C GLY A 372 -14.04 -22.62 12.01
N GLY A 373 -13.25 -22.86 10.96
CA GLY A 373 -12.72 -24.17 10.60
C GLY A 373 -11.40 -24.49 11.31
N THR A 374 -10.89 -25.70 11.10
CA THR A 374 -9.63 -26.19 11.69
C THR A 374 -8.47 -26.27 10.69
N ASP A 375 -8.61 -25.62 9.54
CA ASP A 375 -7.65 -25.71 8.43
C ASP A 375 -6.82 -24.43 8.34
N SER A 376 -5.66 -24.45 9.00
CA SER A 376 -4.75 -23.30 9.07
C SER A 376 -4.19 -22.87 7.71
N THR A 377 -4.23 -23.74 6.68
CA THR A 377 -3.82 -23.35 5.32
C THR A 377 -4.73 -22.28 4.71
N LYS A 378 -5.97 -22.16 5.20
CA LYS A 378 -6.94 -21.17 4.74
C LYS A 378 -6.93 -19.86 5.52
N TYR A 379 -6.26 -19.78 6.67
CA TYR A 379 -6.37 -18.62 7.55
C TYR A 379 -5.83 -17.35 6.85
N PRO A 380 -6.66 -16.30 6.66
CA PRO A 380 -6.41 -15.24 5.66
C PRO A 380 -5.34 -14.19 6.04
N LEU A 381 -4.38 -14.54 6.89
CA LEU A 381 -3.16 -13.76 7.10
C LEU A 381 -2.17 -14.12 5.99
N ALA A 382 -2.02 -13.24 5.00
CA ALA A 382 -1.22 -13.45 3.81
C ALA A 382 0.09 -12.63 3.80
N TRP A 383 1.06 -13.12 3.02
CA TRP A 383 2.35 -12.49 2.77
C TRP A 383 2.69 -12.49 1.27
N TYR A 384 3.67 -11.68 0.87
CA TYR A 384 4.17 -11.60 -0.51
C TYR A 384 5.71 -11.56 -0.55
N ASP A 385 6.31 -12.19 -1.56
CA ASP A 385 7.76 -12.15 -1.79
C ASP A 385 8.14 -11.34 -3.05
N PRO A 386 8.61 -10.08 -2.91
CA PRO A 386 9.11 -9.26 -4.02
C PRO A 386 10.52 -9.61 -4.53
N ALA A 387 11.23 -10.53 -3.88
CA ALA A 387 12.68 -10.72 -4.04
C ALA A 387 13.11 -12.11 -4.53
N THR A 388 12.51 -13.20 -4.04
CA THR A 388 12.90 -14.58 -4.43
C THR A 388 11.83 -15.34 -5.22
N MET A 389 10.64 -14.76 -5.39
CA MET A 389 9.45 -15.38 -6.03
C MET A 389 8.97 -16.64 -5.29
N ALA A 390 9.04 -16.65 -3.96
CA ALA A 390 8.54 -17.73 -3.11
C ALA A 390 7.02 -17.84 -3.14
N THR A 391 6.31 -16.72 -3.16
CA THR A 391 4.85 -16.68 -3.32
C THR A 391 4.48 -16.49 -4.79
N ASP A 392 3.30 -16.96 -5.18
CA ASP A 392 2.65 -16.57 -6.43
C ASP A 392 1.49 -15.64 -6.07
N GLY A 393 1.71 -14.33 -6.18
CA GLY A 393 0.84 -13.33 -5.55
C GLY A 393 0.84 -13.42 -4.01
N TRP A 394 -0.27 -13.03 -3.39
CA TRP A 394 -0.45 -13.04 -1.93
C TRP A 394 -0.78 -14.45 -1.43
N ASN A 395 0.10 -15.05 -0.63
CA ASN A 395 -0.02 -16.42 -0.15
C ASN A 395 -0.39 -16.45 1.34
N PRO A 396 -1.37 -17.26 1.81
CA PRO A 396 -1.64 -17.42 3.24
C PRO A 396 -0.41 -17.95 3.99
N CYS A 397 -0.12 -17.44 5.20
CA CYS A 397 1.07 -17.84 5.95
C CYS A 397 1.04 -19.33 6.35
N GLY A 398 -0.15 -19.87 6.64
CA GLY A 398 -0.32 -21.29 6.96
C GLY A 398 -0.26 -22.23 5.77
N GLN A 399 -0.19 -21.72 4.53
CA GLN A 399 -0.15 -22.50 3.31
C GLN A 399 1.29 -22.61 2.79
N ALA A 400 1.71 -23.82 2.39
CA ALA A 400 2.98 -24.01 1.69
C ALA A 400 3.05 -23.11 0.44
N PRO A 401 4.05 -22.22 0.32
CA PRO A 401 4.03 -21.17 -0.70
C PRO A 401 4.23 -21.74 -2.11
N GLN A 402 3.55 -21.14 -3.08
CA GLN A 402 3.33 -21.75 -4.41
C GLN A 402 4.21 -21.20 -5.54
N GLY A 403 4.98 -20.15 -5.28
CA GLY A 403 5.84 -19.52 -6.29
C GLY A 403 7.06 -20.36 -6.66
N PRO A 404 7.70 -20.11 -7.82
CA PRO A 404 8.83 -20.91 -8.31
C PRO A 404 10.06 -20.88 -7.39
N GLY A 405 10.21 -19.83 -6.58
CA GLY A 405 11.26 -19.70 -5.56
C GLY A 405 10.95 -20.39 -4.23
N ALA A 406 9.78 -21.03 -4.06
CA ALA A 406 9.36 -21.62 -2.79
C ALA A 406 10.29 -22.73 -2.28
N GLY A 407 10.94 -23.46 -3.21
CA GLY A 407 11.86 -24.56 -2.89
C GLY A 407 11.20 -25.80 -2.26
N GLY A 408 9.86 -25.86 -2.24
CA GLY A 408 9.10 -26.91 -1.55
C GLY A 408 8.99 -26.72 -0.03
N ALA A 409 9.22 -25.50 0.48
CA ALA A 409 9.03 -25.17 1.89
C ALA A 409 7.58 -25.35 2.35
N SER A 410 7.38 -25.58 3.66
CA SER A 410 6.06 -25.56 4.29
C SER A 410 5.61 -24.12 4.59
N GLY A 411 4.31 -23.94 4.84
CA GLY A 411 3.80 -22.75 5.51
C GLY A 411 4.19 -22.72 6.99
N GLN A 412 3.94 -21.60 7.64
CA GLN A 412 4.21 -21.35 9.06
C GLN A 412 3.03 -21.70 9.98
N GLU A 413 3.31 -21.96 11.26
CA GLU A 413 2.23 -22.15 12.25
C GLU A 413 1.38 -20.88 12.33
N THR A 414 0.12 -20.98 11.92
CA THR A 414 -0.83 -19.86 11.82
C THR A 414 -2.11 -20.19 12.58
N THR A 415 -2.54 -19.31 13.47
CA THR A 415 -3.63 -19.54 14.44
C THR A 415 -4.58 -18.34 14.52
N CYS A 416 -5.87 -18.60 14.67
CA CYS A 416 -6.89 -17.54 14.81
C CYS A 416 -7.27 -17.30 16.27
N HIS A 417 -7.38 -16.03 16.65
CA HIS A 417 -7.66 -15.57 18.00
C HIS A 417 -9.00 -14.80 18.04
N LEU A 418 -10.09 -15.56 18.12
CA LEU A 418 -11.46 -15.07 17.91
C LEU A 418 -11.96 -14.06 18.96
N ASP A 419 -11.43 -14.06 20.17
CA ASP A 419 -11.78 -13.06 21.20
C ASP A 419 -11.09 -11.72 20.93
N GLN A 420 -9.84 -11.77 20.45
CA GLN A 420 -9.00 -10.60 20.14
C GLN A 420 -9.27 -10.02 18.74
N LYS A 421 -9.94 -10.79 17.86
CA LYS A 421 -10.18 -10.48 16.45
C LYS A 421 -8.87 -10.30 15.64
N GLU A 422 -7.91 -11.19 15.88
CA GLU A 422 -6.61 -11.23 15.21
C GLU A 422 -6.27 -12.64 14.68
N ILE A 423 -5.38 -12.70 13.69
CA ILE A 423 -4.70 -13.93 13.27
C ILE A 423 -3.23 -13.78 13.63
N ARG A 424 -2.60 -14.85 14.11
CA ARG A 424 -1.19 -14.90 14.45
C ARG A 424 -0.44 -15.88 13.55
N VAL A 425 0.80 -15.56 13.23
CA VAL A 425 1.78 -16.44 12.57
C VAL A 425 3.04 -16.51 13.42
N VAL A 426 3.61 -17.71 13.59
CA VAL A 426 4.95 -17.89 14.16
C VAL A 426 5.96 -17.94 13.01
N ILE A 427 6.91 -17.02 12.99
CA ILE A 427 7.93 -16.87 11.95
C ILE A 427 9.27 -17.34 12.52
N ASP A 428 9.75 -18.47 12.01
CA ASP A 428 10.99 -19.15 12.40
C ASP A 428 11.93 -19.33 11.19
N ASN A 429 12.62 -20.47 11.04
CA ASN A 429 13.28 -20.86 9.79
C ASN A 429 12.97 -22.31 9.36
N SER A 430 11.83 -22.89 9.77
CA SER A 430 11.36 -24.22 9.33
C SER A 430 10.33 -24.14 8.19
N GLY A 431 9.43 -23.15 8.23
CA GLY A 431 8.52 -22.79 7.14
C GLY A 431 8.91 -21.48 6.43
N ARG A 432 8.03 -21.00 5.55
CA ARG A 432 8.11 -19.66 4.94
C ARG A 432 6.79 -18.88 5.14
N PRO A 433 6.82 -17.58 5.46
CA PRO A 433 8.00 -16.71 5.49
C PRO A 433 8.95 -17.07 6.64
N GLY A 434 10.25 -17.03 6.38
CA GLY A 434 11.30 -17.30 7.37
C GLY A 434 12.07 -16.04 7.78
N LEU A 435 12.58 -16.03 9.01
CA LEU A 435 13.33 -14.91 9.62
C LEU A 435 14.55 -14.51 8.79
N SER A 436 15.31 -15.49 8.28
CA SER A 436 16.53 -15.26 7.50
C SER A 436 16.32 -15.24 5.98
N SER A 437 15.27 -15.91 5.49
CA SER A 437 14.99 -16.06 4.05
C SER A 437 14.10 -14.96 3.49
N ASP A 438 13.07 -14.52 4.25
CA ASP A 438 11.94 -13.73 3.70
C ASP A 438 11.72 -12.40 4.43
N LEU A 439 11.81 -12.40 5.77
CA LEU A 439 11.43 -11.25 6.60
C LEU A 439 12.30 -10.00 6.36
N SER A 440 13.36 -10.10 5.55
CA SER A 440 14.12 -8.93 5.11
C SER A 440 13.46 -8.12 3.97
N PHE A 441 12.28 -8.51 3.47
CA PHE A 441 11.56 -7.83 2.38
C PHE A 441 10.03 -8.13 2.33
N THR A 442 9.43 -8.67 3.40
CA THR A 442 8.06 -9.21 3.35
C THR A 442 6.99 -8.21 3.83
N PRO A 443 6.04 -7.81 2.96
CA PRO A 443 4.77 -7.24 3.39
C PRO A 443 3.73 -8.31 3.75
N PHE A 444 2.86 -7.95 4.69
CA PHE A 444 1.80 -8.77 5.27
C PHE A 444 0.44 -8.04 5.22
N VAL A 445 -0.64 -8.80 5.16
CA VAL A 445 -2.02 -8.30 5.29
C VAL A 445 -2.93 -9.43 5.79
N VAL A 446 -3.93 -9.13 6.62
CA VAL A 446 -5.09 -10.02 6.73
C VAL A 446 -6.09 -9.62 5.67
N GLY A 447 -6.36 -10.50 4.70
CA GLY A 447 -7.20 -10.20 3.56
C GLY A 447 -7.83 -11.46 2.98
N LEU A 448 -9.10 -11.35 2.61
CA LEU A 448 -9.83 -12.46 2.02
C LEU A 448 -9.48 -12.54 0.52
N PRO A 449 -9.21 -13.73 -0.03
CA PRO A 449 -9.00 -13.87 -1.47
C PRO A 449 -10.24 -13.39 -2.21
N VAL A 450 -10.03 -12.61 -3.27
CA VAL A 450 -11.11 -12.25 -4.20
C VAL A 450 -11.37 -13.47 -5.07
N ILE A 451 -12.52 -14.11 -4.84
CA ILE A 451 -12.93 -15.31 -5.58
C ILE A 451 -13.60 -14.86 -6.88
N ASP A 452 -12.90 -15.03 -7.99
CA ASP A 452 -13.43 -14.82 -9.34
C ASP A 452 -14.67 -15.69 -9.59
N GLY A 453 -15.67 -15.14 -10.29
CA GLY A 453 -16.93 -15.82 -10.58
C GLY A 453 -18.17 -15.02 -10.19
N ILE A 454 -19.28 -15.70 -9.92
CA ILE A 454 -20.58 -15.06 -9.67
C ILE A 454 -21.30 -15.58 -8.42
N THR A 455 -21.96 -14.67 -7.69
CA THR A 455 -22.98 -15.07 -6.71
C THR A 455 -24.34 -15.12 -7.41
N LEU A 456 -24.78 -16.30 -7.90
CA LEU A 456 -26.10 -16.44 -8.50
C LEU A 456 -27.23 -16.23 -7.48
N SER A 457 -28.22 -15.41 -7.85
CA SER A 457 -29.51 -15.32 -7.15
C SER A 457 -30.63 -16.06 -7.89
N GLN A 458 -30.50 -16.27 -9.20
CA GLN A 458 -31.42 -17.07 -10.01
C GLN A 458 -30.72 -17.68 -11.23
N PHE A 459 -31.05 -18.94 -11.57
CA PHE A 459 -30.81 -19.54 -12.88
C PHE A 459 -32.01 -20.41 -13.25
N LYS A 460 -32.57 -20.26 -14.46
CA LYS A 460 -33.79 -20.97 -14.89
C LYS A 460 -33.87 -21.09 -16.41
N ALA A 461 -34.45 -22.19 -16.89
CA ALA A 461 -34.90 -22.34 -18.27
C ALA A 461 -36.44 -22.48 -18.33
N GLU A 462 -37.07 -21.84 -19.30
CA GLU A 462 -38.51 -21.88 -19.57
C GLU A 462 -38.77 -22.09 -21.08
N PHE A 463 -39.93 -22.63 -21.46
CA PHE A 463 -40.31 -22.85 -22.85
C PHE A 463 -41.45 -21.90 -23.23
N ASP A 464 -41.23 -21.01 -24.21
CA ASP A 464 -42.21 -19.97 -24.60
C ASP A 464 -43.33 -20.50 -25.53
N GLY A 465 -43.22 -21.76 -25.97
CA GLY A 465 -44.08 -22.38 -26.99
C GLY A 465 -43.37 -22.62 -28.34
N VAL A 466 -42.20 -22.01 -28.54
CA VAL A 466 -41.37 -22.08 -29.76
C VAL A 466 -39.88 -22.31 -29.40
N ASN A 467 -39.35 -21.56 -28.44
CA ASN A 467 -37.95 -21.51 -28.01
C ASN A 467 -37.81 -21.86 -26.52
N ASN A 468 -36.59 -22.23 -26.10
CA ASN A 468 -36.23 -22.22 -24.67
C ASN A 468 -35.59 -20.87 -24.32
N ILE A 469 -36.13 -20.20 -23.31
CA ILE A 469 -35.61 -18.96 -22.75
C ILE A 469 -34.85 -19.29 -21.47
N ILE A 470 -33.55 -19.03 -21.47
CA ILE A 470 -32.65 -19.24 -20.35
C ILE A 470 -32.42 -17.88 -19.70
N ASN A 471 -32.78 -17.72 -18.43
CA ASN A 471 -32.61 -16.49 -17.66
C ASN A 471 -31.72 -16.76 -16.44
N TRP A 472 -30.80 -15.85 -16.14
CA TRP A 472 -30.05 -15.85 -14.89
C TRP A 472 -29.89 -14.44 -14.34
N THR A 473 -29.74 -14.36 -13.02
CA THR A 473 -29.51 -13.14 -12.28
C THR A 473 -28.38 -13.40 -11.30
N THR A 474 -27.34 -12.58 -11.35
CA THR A 474 -26.26 -12.57 -10.37
C THR A 474 -26.57 -11.55 -9.28
N SER A 475 -25.78 -11.54 -8.22
CA SER A 475 -25.83 -10.53 -7.15
C SER A 475 -24.48 -9.87 -6.92
N SER A 476 -23.39 -10.54 -7.31
CA SER A 476 -22.06 -9.98 -7.52
C SER A 476 -21.39 -10.68 -8.71
N GLU A 477 -20.51 -9.97 -9.42
CA GLU A 477 -19.67 -10.50 -10.52
C GLU A 477 -18.24 -10.02 -10.31
N ILE A 478 -17.29 -10.96 -10.22
CA ILE A 478 -15.91 -10.70 -9.82
C ILE A 478 -14.97 -11.20 -10.92
N ASN A 479 -14.24 -10.28 -11.55
CA ASN A 479 -13.34 -10.53 -12.70
C ASN A 479 -13.97 -11.28 -13.91
N VAL A 480 -15.30 -11.33 -13.94
CA VAL A 480 -16.09 -11.99 -15.00
C VAL A 480 -16.15 -11.13 -16.25
N LYS A 481 -15.72 -11.69 -17.37
CA LYS A 481 -15.83 -11.11 -18.72
C LYS A 481 -17.18 -11.40 -19.36
N GLY A 482 -17.82 -12.47 -18.94
CA GLY A 482 -19.15 -12.89 -19.38
C GLY A 482 -19.37 -14.38 -19.26
N PHE A 483 -20.27 -14.87 -20.10
CA PHE A 483 -20.89 -16.19 -19.96
C PHE A 483 -21.00 -16.93 -21.29
N TYR A 484 -21.08 -18.26 -21.20
CA TYR A 484 -21.62 -19.12 -22.26
C TYR A 484 -22.79 -19.95 -21.74
N ILE A 485 -23.81 -20.14 -22.57
CA ILE A 485 -24.86 -21.14 -22.34
C ILE A 485 -24.46 -22.45 -23.03
N LEU A 486 -24.41 -23.52 -22.26
CA LEU A 486 -24.15 -24.88 -22.72
C LEU A 486 -25.45 -25.70 -22.66
N ARG A 487 -25.61 -26.63 -23.60
CA ARG A 487 -26.78 -27.52 -23.68
C ARG A 487 -26.37 -28.99 -23.78
N ALA A 488 -27.17 -29.86 -23.16
CA ALA A 488 -27.14 -31.31 -23.35
C ALA A 488 -28.56 -31.89 -23.49
N ASP A 489 -28.68 -33.03 -24.19
CA ASP A 489 -29.93 -33.78 -24.36
C ASP A 489 -30.23 -34.75 -23.18
N SER A 490 -29.32 -34.83 -22.21
CA SER A 490 -29.47 -35.58 -20.95
C SER A 490 -28.71 -34.89 -19.82
N GLN A 491 -29.11 -35.16 -18.56
CA GLN A 491 -28.59 -34.46 -17.38
C GLN A 491 -27.07 -34.58 -17.23
N ASP A 492 -26.53 -35.77 -17.47
CA ASP A 492 -25.10 -36.09 -17.41
C ASP A 492 -24.45 -36.18 -18.81
N GLY A 493 -25.16 -35.70 -19.84
CA GLY A 493 -24.70 -35.77 -21.23
C GLY A 493 -23.54 -34.81 -21.54
N PRO A 494 -22.89 -34.94 -22.71
CA PRO A 494 -21.88 -34.00 -23.16
C PRO A 494 -22.52 -32.62 -23.38
N TYR A 495 -22.06 -31.63 -22.63
CA TYR A 495 -22.52 -30.24 -22.72
C TYR A 495 -21.72 -29.48 -23.79
N ALA A 496 -22.42 -28.87 -24.75
CA ALA A 496 -21.81 -28.06 -25.81
C ALA A 496 -22.27 -26.60 -25.72
N ARG A 497 -21.35 -25.64 -25.90
CA ARG A 497 -21.67 -24.20 -25.99
C ARG A 497 -22.61 -23.96 -27.19
N ILE A 498 -23.73 -23.26 -26.96
CA ILE A 498 -24.70 -22.90 -28.01
C ILE A 498 -24.81 -21.39 -28.26
N SER A 499 -24.38 -20.56 -27.29
CA SER A 499 -24.32 -19.11 -27.41
C SER A 499 -22.97 -18.63 -27.96
N SER A 500 -22.94 -17.38 -28.44
CA SER A 500 -21.71 -16.58 -28.41
C SER A 500 -21.31 -16.29 -26.96
N GLN A 501 -20.17 -15.62 -26.74
CA GLN A 501 -19.94 -14.98 -25.44
C GLN A 501 -21.06 -13.96 -25.18
N ILE A 502 -21.60 -13.96 -23.97
CA ILE A 502 -22.57 -12.99 -23.48
C ILE A 502 -21.84 -12.16 -22.43
N SER A 503 -21.47 -10.92 -22.75
CA SER A 503 -20.65 -10.09 -21.87
C SER A 503 -21.30 -9.87 -20.51
N ALA A 504 -20.47 -9.79 -19.47
CA ALA A 504 -20.88 -9.33 -18.15
C ALA A 504 -21.39 -7.87 -18.23
N ILE A 505 -22.39 -7.56 -17.41
CA ILE A 505 -22.94 -6.21 -17.21
C ILE A 505 -23.04 -5.83 -15.73
N GLY A 506 -22.73 -6.74 -14.82
CA GLY A 506 -22.66 -6.48 -13.38
C GLY A 506 -21.25 -6.15 -12.92
N ASP A 507 -21.14 -5.90 -11.61
CA ASP A 507 -19.89 -5.69 -10.89
C ASP A 507 -19.92 -6.39 -9.51
N VAL A 508 -18.89 -6.16 -8.70
CA VAL A 508 -18.69 -6.82 -7.39
C VAL A 508 -19.76 -6.45 -6.34
N TYR A 509 -20.53 -5.40 -6.57
CA TYR A 509 -21.60 -4.88 -5.70
C TYR A 509 -23.00 -5.00 -6.31
N ILE A 510 -23.11 -4.99 -7.65
CA ILE A 510 -24.37 -5.02 -8.40
C ILE A 510 -24.29 -6.06 -9.51
N GLY A 511 -24.83 -7.26 -9.27
CA GLY A 511 -24.98 -8.28 -10.32
C GLY A 511 -25.91 -7.89 -11.48
N GLY A 512 -25.71 -8.51 -12.64
CA GLY A 512 -26.53 -8.34 -13.85
C GLY A 512 -27.75 -9.28 -13.92
N ILE A 513 -28.69 -8.92 -14.80
CA ILE A 513 -29.84 -9.74 -15.21
C ILE A 513 -29.66 -10.08 -16.69
N TYR A 514 -29.77 -11.35 -17.05
CA TYR A 514 -29.44 -11.85 -18.38
C TYR A 514 -30.51 -12.78 -18.95
N GLN A 515 -30.56 -12.83 -20.27
CA GLN A 515 -31.42 -13.72 -21.03
C GLN A 515 -30.70 -14.24 -22.27
N TYR A 516 -30.91 -15.52 -22.59
CA TYR A 516 -30.50 -16.14 -23.84
C TYR A 516 -31.64 -17.01 -24.39
N THR A 517 -31.85 -16.96 -25.72
CA THR A 517 -32.92 -17.70 -26.41
C THR A 517 -32.32 -18.80 -27.27
N ASP A 518 -32.54 -20.05 -26.89
CA ASP A 518 -32.23 -21.21 -27.73
C ASP A 518 -33.35 -21.43 -28.75
N ASN A 519 -33.11 -20.97 -29.97
CA ASN A 519 -33.96 -21.17 -31.13
C ASN A 519 -33.53 -22.37 -32.00
N LYS A 520 -32.54 -23.17 -31.57
CA LYS A 520 -32.01 -24.35 -32.28
C LYS A 520 -32.57 -25.64 -31.68
N ILE A 521 -33.87 -25.63 -31.39
CA ILE A 521 -34.64 -26.76 -30.87
C ILE A 521 -35.32 -27.46 -32.04
N SER A 522 -34.79 -28.61 -32.42
CA SER A 522 -35.33 -29.43 -33.52
C SER A 522 -36.32 -30.51 -33.05
N SER A 523 -36.69 -30.54 -31.77
CA SER A 523 -37.58 -31.55 -31.20
C SER A 523 -38.40 -31.02 -30.03
N PHE A 524 -39.72 -31.06 -30.22
CA PHE A 524 -40.70 -30.84 -29.15
C PHE A 524 -40.92 -32.12 -28.34
N ALA A 525 -41.54 -31.99 -27.16
CA ALA A 525 -41.74 -33.05 -26.18
C ALA A 525 -40.44 -33.74 -25.71
N ARG A 526 -39.34 -32.97 -25.56
CA ARG A 526 -38.08 -33.42 -24.96
C ARG A 526 -37.65 -32.53 -23.81
N THR A 527 -36.94 -33.11 -22.84
CA THR A 527 -36.26 -32.34 -21.80
C THR A 527 -34.86 -31.96 -22.27
N TYR A 528 -34.56 -30.67 -22.31
CA TYR A 528 -33.21 -30.14 -22.53
C TYR A 528 -32.61 -29.66 -21.22
N TYR A 529 -31.30 -29.83 -21.07
CA TYR A 529 -30.54 -29.45 -19.88
C TYR A 529 -29.54 -28.35 -20.25
N TYR A 530 -29.51 -27.28 -19.45
CA TYR A 530 -28.68 -26.11 -19.69
C TYR A 530 -27.75 -25.85 -18.52
N LYS A 531 -26.49 -25.51 -18.80
CA LYS A 531 -25.51 -25.02 -17.83
C LYS A 531 -25.05 -23.62 -18.22
N LEU A 532 -24.72 -22.82 -17.21
CA LEU A 532 -24.13 -21.49 -17.35
C LEU A 532 -22.64 -21.61 -17.05
N GLU A 533 -21.79 -21.44 -18.06
CA GLU A 533 -20.34 -21.34 -17.89
C GLU A 533 -19.94 -19.88 -17.71
N VAL A 534 -19.06 -19.61 -16.76
CA VAL A 534 -18.55 -18.27 -16.41
C VAL A 534 -17.10 -18.17 -16.87
N ILE A 535 -16.73 -17.06 -17.50
CA ILE A 535 -15.37 -16.83 -17.99
C ILE A 535 -14.70 -15.58 -17.40
N ASP A 536 -13.40 -15.67 -17.16
CA ASP A 536 -12.56 -14.57 -16.65
C ASP A 536 -12.20 -13.55 -17.75
N ASN A 537 -11.57 -12.45 -17.33
CA ASN A 537 -11.04 -11.39 -18.21
C ASN A 537 -10.03 -11.90 -19.28
N LEU A 538 -9.32 -13.00 -19.04
CA LEU A 538 -8.39 -13.60 -20.00
C LEU A 538 -9.13 -14.45 -21.05
N GLY A 539 -10.27 -15.04 -20.70
CA GLY A 539 -11.10 -15.95 -21.51
C GLY A 539 -11.11 -17.40 -21.03
N ASN A 540 -10.55 -17.70 -19.85
CA ASN A 540 -10.57 -19.03 -19.25
C ASN A 540 -11.95 -19.35 -18.66
N SER A 541 -12.28 -20.64 -18.54
CA SER A 541 -13.46 -21.12 -17.83
C SER A 541 -13.16 -21.19 -16.33
N ILE A 542 -13.87 -20.41 -15.52
CA ILE A 542 -13.63 -20.29 -14.07
C ILE A 542 -14.73 -20.94 -13.22
N GLU A 543 -15.97 -21.00 -13.71
CA GLU A 543 -17.09 -21.59 -12.98
C GLU A 543 -18.13 -22.20 -13.93
N THR A 544 -18.94 -23.14 -13.44
CA THR A 544 -20.08 -23.69 -14.22
C THR A 544 -21.24 -24.07 -13.32
N HIS A 545 -22.41 -23.46 -13.56
CA HIS A 545 -23.62 -23.60 -12.76
C HIS A 545 -24.68 -24.49 -13.42
N GLY A 546 -25.51 -25.11 -12.59
CA GLY A 546 -26.63 -25.97 -12.99
C GLY A 546 -26.29 -27.48 -12.99
N PRO A 547 -27.00 -28.31 -13.78
CA PRO A 547 -27.90 -27.92 -14.86
C PRO A 547 -29.29 -27.49 -14.41
N VAL A 548 -29.94 -26.65 -15.21
CA VAL A 548 -31.39 -26.40 -15.17
C VAL A 548 -32.06 -27.11 -16.35
N SER A 549 -33.27 -27.65 -16.15
CA SER A 549 -33.96 -28.46 -17.16
C SER A 549 -35.28 -27.84 -17.60
N VAL A 550 -35.63 -27.95 -18.89
CA VAL A 550 -36.90 -27.49 -19.46
C VAL A 550 -37.47 -28.52 -20.44
N LEU A 551 -38.78 -28.73 -20.39
CA LEU A 551 -39.52 -29.65 -21.27
C LEU A 551 -40.19 -28.86 -22.41
N THR A 552 -39.86 -29.18 -23.66
CA THR A 552 -40.37 -28.51 -24.88
C THR A 552 -41.78 -28.97 -25.27
N ALA A 553 -42.69 -29.07 -24.30
CA ALA A 553 -44.07 -29.51 -24.50
C ALA A 553 -45.06 -28.42 -24.05
N THR A 554 -45.84 -27.90 -24.99
CA THR A 554 -47.00 -27.06 -24.67
C THR A 554 -48.03 -27.89 -23.91
N ALA A 555 -48.44 -27.42 -22.73
CA ALA A 555 -49.48 -28.09 -21.96
C ALA A 555 -50.78 -28.19 -22.79
N THR A 556 -51.20 -29.40 -23.13
CA THR A 556 -52.46 -29.61 -23.85
C THR A 556 -53.61 -29.17 -22.93
N PRO A 557 -54.50 -28.25 -23.36
CA PRO A 557 -55.60 -27.81 -22.52
C PRO A 557 -56.54 -28.98 -22.24
N THR A 558 -56.58 -29.41 -20.97
CA THR A 558 -57.48 -30.48 -20.52
C THR A 558 -58.92 -30.07 -20.81
N ALA A 559 -59.61 -30.86 -21.64
CA ALA A 559 -60.98 -30.56 -22.05
C ALA A 559 -61.90 -30.53 -20.82
N THR A 560 -62.44 -29.35 -20.51
CA THR A 560 -63.43 -29.16 -19.44
C THR A 560 -64.64 -30.06 -19.69
N ALA A 561 -64.90 -31.00 -18.78
CA ALA A 561 -66.00 -31.95 -18.93
C ALA A 561 -67.36 -31.22 -18.97
N THR A 562 -68.12 -31.45 -20.04
CA THR A 562 -69.46 -30.87 -20.22
C THR A 562 -70.38 -31.27 -19.05
N PRO A 563 -71.05 -30.32 -18.37
CA PRO A 563 -71.93 -30.64 -17.26
C PRO A 563 -73.13 -31.46 -17.75
N THR A 564 -73.37 -32.60 -17.11
CA THR A 564 -74.54 -33.45 -17.39
C THR A 564 -75.81 -32.78 -16.86
N ALA A 565 -76.92 -32.86 -17.62
CA ALA A 565 -78.17 -32.22 -17.24
C ALA A 565 -78.79 -32.86 -15.98
N THR A 566 -78.87 -32.08 -14.89
CA THR A 566 -79.52 -32.49 -13.64
C THR A 566 -81.05 -32.44 -13.77
N ALA A 567 -81.73 -33.51 -13.35
CA ALA A 567 -83.20 -33.58 -13.35
C ALA A 567 -83.83 -32.72 -12.23
N THR A 568 -84.93 -32.04 -12.55
CA THR A 568 -85.65 -31.11 -11.67
C THR A 568 -86.44 -31.83 -10.55
N PRO A 569 -86.24 -31.47 -9.27
CA PRO A 569 -87.18 -31.78 -8.18
C PRO A 569 -88.13 -30.60 -7.85
N THR A 570 -89.31 -30.94 -7.32
CA THR A 570 -90.46 -30.04 -7.07
C THR A 570 -90.27 -29.07 -5.89
N ALA A 571 -91.13 -28.05 -5.81
CA ALA A 571 -90.99 -26.89 -4.94
C ALA A 571 -91.42 -27.06 -3.45
N THR A 572 -90.69 -26.34 -2.60
CA THR A 572 -91.12 -25.55 -1.42
C THR A 572 -92.06 -26.15 -0.36
N ALA A 573 -91.57 -26.20 0.89
CA ALA A 573 -92.36 -25.94 2.10
C ALA A 573 -91.52 -25.20 3.16
N THR A 574 -92.09 -24.17 3.81
CA THR A 574 -91.47 -23.33 4.85
C THR A 574 -92.19 -23.55 6.18
N PRO A 575 -91.51 -23.82 7.32
CA PRO A 575 -91.64 -22.89 8.46
C PRO A 575 -90.49 -22.83 9.52
N THR A 576 -90.27 -21.61 10.05
CA THR A 576 -90.16 -21.23 11.50
C THR A 576 -89.12 -21.87 12.46
N ALA A 577 -88.00 -21.15 12.66
CA ALA A 577 -87.40 -20.60 13.92
C ALA A 577 -87.38 -21.32 15.30
N THR A 578 -86.33 -21.00 16.11
CA THR A 578 -86.21 -21.08 17.62
C THR A 578 -85.68 -22.45 18.15
N LYS A 579 -84.77 -22.62 19.15
CA LYS A 579 -84.15 -21.79 20.23
C LYS A 579 -82.72 -22.28 20.64
N THR A 580 -82.00 -21.43 21.42
CA THR A 580 -80.86 -21.57 22.41
C THR A 580 -80.41 -23.01 22.83
N SER A 581 -79.14 -23.37 23.10
CA SER A 581 -78.21 -22.78 24.12
C SER A 581 -76.68 -23.03 24.02
N THR A 582 -75.94 -22.21 24.79
CA THR A 582 -74.49 -22.15 25.22
C THR A 582 -73.91 -23.43 25.90
N PRO A 583 -72.61 -23.52 26.32
CA PRO A 583 -71.47 -22.54 26.33
C PRO A 583 -70.22 -23.06 25.52
N THR A 584 -68.89 -22.83 25.70
CA THR A 584 -67.96 -22.28 26.75
C THR A 584 -66.63 -21.71 26.17
N LEU A 585 -65.98 -20.75 26.90
CA LEU A 585 -64.53 -20.57 27.27
C LEU A 585 -63.37 -20.99 26.31
N ARG A 586 -62.19 -20.33 26.19
CA ARG A 586 -61.52 -19.15 26.83
C ARG A 586 -60.41 -18.63 25.86
N PRO A 587 -59.92 -17.37 25.98
CA PRO A 587 -58.54 -17.16 26.49
C PRO A 587 -58.39 -15.95 27.45
N THR A 588 -57.17 -15.67 27.92
CA THR A 588 -56.85 -14.76 29.06
C THR A 588 -56.23 -13.43 28.60
N ILE A 589 -56.42 -12.35 29.37
CA ILE A 589 -55.83 -11.02 29.17
C ILE A 589 -54.83 -10.70 30.29
N THR A 590 -53.70 -10.06 29.97
CA THR A 590 -52.79 -9.39 30.92
C THR A 590 -51.94 -8.34 30.17
N SER A 591 -51.62 -7.14 30.66
CA SER A 591 -52.42 -6.12 31.37
C SER A 591 -51.67 -4.77 31.35
N THR A 592 -52.36 -3.66 31.08
CA THR A 592 -51.77 -2.31 31.15
C THR A 592 -51.71 -1.77 32.59
N PRO A 593 -50.73 -0.91 32.93
CA PRO A 593 -50.87 0.11 33.96
C PRO A 593 -50.94 1.53 33.36
N THR A 594 -51.48 2.50 34.11
CA THR A 594 -51.90 3.82 33.59
C THR A 594 -51.25 5.00 34.31
N ARG A 595 -50.95 6.05 33.52
CA ARG A 595 -50.68 7.47 33.86
C ARG A 595 -50.88 7.89 35.33
N THR A 596 -49.83 8.46 35.95
CA THR A 596 -49.89 9.32 37.15
C THR A 596 -49.46 10.76 36.79
N ARG A 597 -49.64 11.75 37.68
CA ARG A 597 -49.56 13.20 37.34
C ARG A 597 -48.93 14.05 38.47
N THR A 598 -48.06 15.01 38.10
CA THR A 598 -47.60 16.21 38.86
C THR A 598 -46.73 15.97 40.14
N PRO A 599 -45.85 16.92 40.59
CA PRO A 599 -45.31 18.14 39.94
C PRO A 599 -43.81 18.56 40.23
N PHE A 600 -43.34 19.60 39.51
CA PHE A 600 -42.37 20.69 39.90
C PHE A 600 -40.81 20.55 39.96
N TYR A 601 -40.16 21.52 39.27
CA TYR A 601 -38.90 22.29 39.54
C TYR A 601 -37.49 21.63 39.70
N TYR A 602 -36.56 21.85 38.74
CA TYR A 602 -35.55 22.96 38.76
C TYR A 602 -34.82 23.14 37.39
N TYR A 603 -33.79 24.01 37.31
CA TYR A 603 -33.18 24.62 36.10
C TYR A 603 -31.96 23.89 35.50
N THR A 604 -31.71 24.06 34.18
CA THR A 604 -30.45 24.60 33.59
C THR A 604 -30.64 24.96 32.09
N PRO A 605 -29.75 25.78 31.45
CA PRO A 605 -30.04 26.42 30.15
C PRO A 605 -29.23 25.90 28.93
N THR A 606 -29.77 26.12 27.74
CA THR A 606 -29.05 26.07 26.44
C THR A 606 -29.45 27.27 25.57
N PRO A 607 -28.52 28.13 25.11
CA PRO A 607 -28.85 29.25 24.22
C PRO A 607 -28.86 28.83 22.75
N TYR A 608 -29.85 29.32 21.99
CA TYR A 608 -29.97 29.13 20.55
C TYR A 608 -29.71 30.49 19.87
N TYR A 609 -28.68 30.60 19.03
CA TYR A 609 -28.35 31.85 18.33
C TYR A 609 -28.73 31.79 16.85
N HIS A 610 -29.71 32.60 16.47
CA HIS A 610 -30.01 32.90 15.07
C HIS A 610 -29.10 34.04 14.59
N TYR A 611 -28.47 33.88 13.44
CA TYR A 611 -27.79 34.98 12.75
C TYR A 611 -28.72 35.59 11.70
N SER A 612 -29.13 36.83 11.93
CA SER A 612 -29.80 37.68 10.94
C SER A 612 -28.75 38.56 10.25
N THR A 613 -28.70 38.55 8.92
CA THR A 613 -27.80 39.41 8.13
C THR A 613 -28.42 40.79 7.90
N PRO A 614 -27.77 41.89 8.31
CA PRO A 614 -28.14 43.24 7.88
C PRO A 614 -27.35 43.63 6.62
N THR A 615 -28.05 43.94 5.54
CA THR A 615 -27.46 44.58 4.36
C THR A 615 -27.16 46.05 4.64
N SER A 616 -26.02 46.55 4.13
CA SER A 616 -25.68 47.96 4.13
C SER A 616 -25.39 48.43 2.71
N TYR A 617 -26.04 49.52 2.29
CA TYR A 617 -25.84 50.19 1.02
C TYR A 617 -24.82 51.31 1.19
N TYR A 618 -23.82 51.41 0.31
CA TYR A 618 -23.29 52.72 -0.11
C TYR A 618 -22.76 52.68 -1.55
N VAL A 619 -22.66 53.86 -2.16
CA VAL A 619 -22.59 54.08 -3.61
C VAL A 619 -21.15 54.45 -4.04
N PRO A 620 -20.66 54.01 -5.22
CA PRO A 620 -19.23 54.05 -5.55
C PRO A 620 -18.71 55.40 -6.07
N SER A 621 -17.39 55.50 -6.23
CA SER A 621 -16.71 56.59 -6.95
C SER A 621 -15.46 56.08 -7.65
N THR A 622 -15.48 56.05 -8.98
CA THR A 622 -14.34 55.72 -9.85
C THR A 622 -14.23 56.75 -10.97
N SER A 623 -13.05 57.35 -11.15
CA SER A 623 -12.78 58.37 -12.16
C SER A 623 -12.74 57.80 -13.59
N THR A 624 -13.12 58.62 -14.58
CA THR A 624 -13.30 58.24 -15.99
C THR A 624 -12.01 58.23 -16.84
N PRO A 625 -11.89 57.35 -17.85
CA PRO A 625 -10.75 57.29 -18.79
C PRO A 625 -10.96 58.10 -20.09
N ILE A 626 -9.86 58.53 -20.74
CA ILE A 626 -9.81 59.27 -22.01
C ILE A 626 -8.49 58.92 -22.76
N THR A 627 -8.36 58.70 -24.09
CA THR A 627 -9.24 58.20 -25.19
C THR A 627 -8.42 57.94 -26.49
N TYR A 628 -8.88 57.02 -27.38
CA TYR A 628 -8.78 57.03 -28.89
C TYR A 628 -7.40 56.83 -29.61
N PRO A 629 -7.35 56.48 -30.93
CA PRO A 629 -8.33 55.80 -31.82
C PRO A 629 -7.81 54.69 -32.80
N THR A 630 -8.78 54.01 -33.44
CA THR A 630 -8.85 53.17 -34.68
C THR A 630 -8.03 53.60 -35.94
N PRO A 631 -7.76 52.76 -37.01
CA PRO A 631 -8.81 52.01 -37.76
C PRO A 631 -8.52 50.75 -38.67
N ILE A 632 -9.48 49.80 -38.62
CA ILE A 632 -10.30 49.21 -39.74
C ILE A 632 -9.69 48.87 -41.14
N ARG A 633 -9.64 47.57 -41.47
CA ARG A 633 -10.13 46.93 -42.74
C ARG A 633 -10.14 45.40 -42.56
N ARG A 634 -11.12 44.53 -42.91
CA ARG A 634 -12.22 44.34 -43.91
C ARG A 634 -11.87 43.40 -45.09
N ILE A 635 -12.76 42.40 -45.27
CA ILE A 635 -13.03 41.55 -46.46
C ILE A 635 -12.27 40.20 -46.53
N SER A 636 -12.97 39.19 -47.08
CA SER A 636 -12.63 37.75 -47.09
C SER A 636 -12.27 37.25 -48.53
N PRO A 637 -12.49 35.97 -48.93
CA PRO A 637 -11.44 35.12 -49.54
C PRO A 637 -11.52 35.06 -51.09
N THR A 638 -10.68 34.21 -51.73
CA THR A 638 -11.09 33.14 -52.70
C THR A 638 -9.93 32.57 -53.54
N SER A 639 -9.81 31.23 -53.56
CA SER A 639 -9.26 30.32 -54.61
C SER A 639 -7.80 30.42 -55.11
N GLY A 640 -7.29 29.25 -55.54
CA GLY A 640 -6.04 29.04 -56.27
C GLY A 640 -5.72 27.54 -56.40
N ALA A 641 -6.29 26.85 -57.40
CA ALA A 641 -6.19 25.38 -57.54
C ALA A 641 -5.98 24.92 -59.00
N ILE A 642 -4.94 24.09 -59.22
CA ILE A 642 -4.58 23.30 -60.42
C ILE A 642 -3.37 22.41 -60.04
N THR A 643 -3.12 21.17 -60.48
CA THR A 643 -3.92 20.05 -61.08
C THR A 643 -3.04 18.77 -61.04
N PHE A 644 -3.62 17.59 -61.32
CA PHE A 644 -2.91 16.28 -61.40
C PHE A 644 -1.99 16.14 -62.64
N PRO A 645 -1.19 15.06 -62.71
CA PRO A 645 -1.56 13.95 -63.62
C PRO A 645 -1.64 12.56 -62.94
N VAL A 646 -1.99 11.53 -63.71
CA VAL A 646 -2.39 10.16 -63.29
C VAL A 646 -1.81 9.10 -64.24
N ASP A 647 -1.45 7.93 -63.69
CA ASP A 647 -1.40 6.56 -64.26
C ASP A 647 -1.34 5.63 -63.00
N ASP A 648 -2.06 4.52 -62.77
CA ASP A 648 -2.75 3.51 -63.60
C ASP A 648 -1.76 2.53 -64.29
N SER A 649 -1.84 1.18 -64.24
CA SER A 649 -2.58 0.16 -63.43
C SER A 649 -1.79 -1.20 -63.54
N ASP A 650 -2.09 -2.41 -63.03
CA ASP A 650 -3.25 -3.06 -62.36
C ASP A 650 -2.79 -4.39 -61.64
N PHE A 651 -3.74 -5.16 -61.07
CA PHE A 651 -3.78 -6.64 -60.89
C PHE A 651 -3.19 -7.39 -59.64
N TYR A 652 -3.95 -8.41 -59.19
CA TYR A 652 -3.70 -9.48 -58.18
C TYR A 652 -3.67 -10.87 -58.92
N PRO A 653 -3.69 -12.12 -58.34
CA PRO A 653 -3.75 -12.60 -56.93
C PRO A 653 -2.86 -13.84 -56.54
N GLU A 654 -2.96 -14.25 -55.26
CA GLU A 654 -3.04 -15.65 -54.71
C GLU A 654 -1.89 -16.72 -54.70
N ASN A 655 -1.79 -17.40 -53.52
CA ASN A 655 -1.52 -18.85 -53.26
C ASN A 655 -0.10 -19.46 -53.50
N ALA A 656 0.37 -20.52 -52.81
CA ALA A 656 -0.03 -21.22 -51.56
C ALA A 656 1.02 -22.31 -51.12
N TYR A 657 1.10 -22.65 -49.80
CA TYR A 657 1.41 -23.96 -49.12
C TYR A 657 2.60 -24.88 -49.60
N PRO A 658 3.02 -26.00 -48.92
CA PRO A 658 2.39 -26.78 -47.84
C PRO A 658 3.28 -27.25 -46.65
N ASP A 659 2.67 -28.12 -45.83
CA ASP A 659 3.04 -28.79 -44.57
C ASP A 659 3.96 -30.05 -44.73
N MET A 660 4.37 -30.71 -43.62
CA MET A 660 4.57 -32.19 -43.48
C MET A 660 5.10 -32.69 -42.10
N GLU A 661 4.18 -33.16 -41.24
CA GLU A 661 4.15 -34.41 -40.40
C GLU A 661 5.34 -34.90 -39.50
N THR A 662 5.11 -36.02 -38.77
CA THR A 662 5.79 -36.51 -37.53
C THR A 662 6.04 -38.06 -37.59
N PRO A 663 6.30 -38.88 -36.52
CA PRO A 663 7.11 -38.80 -35.27
C PRO A 663 8.04 -40.06 -34.96
N GLN A 664 8.80 -40.03 -33.84
CA GLN A 664 9.31 -41.19 -33.01
C GLN A 664 10.39 -42.19 -33.58
N PRO A 665 11.02 -43.10 -32.77
CA PRO A 665 11.54 -43.04 -31.38
C PRO A 665 12.91 -43.79 -31.08
N THR A 666 13.25 -43.95 -29.77
CA THR A 666 13.85 -45.13 -29.05
C THR A 666 15.35 -45.29 -28.66
N GLN A 667 15.55 -45.80 -27.41
CA GLN A 667 16.69 -46.54 -26.78
C GLN A 667 17.98 -45.73 -26.43
N LEU A 668 18.44 -45.68 -25.15
CA LEU A 668 19.34 -46.61 -24.39
C LEU A 668 20.81 -46.64 -24.93
N GLU A 669 21.89 -46.73 -24.14
CA GLU A 669 22.13 -47.07 -22.72
C GLU A 669 23.47 -46.43 -22.24
N SER A 670 23.71 -46.05 -20.97
CA SER A 670 24.46 -46.83 -19.96
C SER A 670 25.09 -45.87 -18.90
N SER A 671 25.80 -46.37 -17.87
CA SER A 671 26.14 -45.57 -16.65
C SER A 671 27.64 -45.63 -16.22
N PRO A 672 28.10 -45.57 -14.93
CA PRO A 672 29.02 -44.50 -14.50
C PRO A 672 30.33 -44.94 -13.81
N GLU A 673 31.24 -43.99 -13.56
CA GLU A 673 32.28 -44.03 -12.49
C GLU A 673 32.99 -42.65 -12.41
N SER A 674 33.84 -42.34 -11.42
CA SER A 674 33.71 -42.25 -9.94
C SER A 674 35.08 -41.78 -9.37
N GLU A 675 35.09 -41.13 -8.20
CA GLU A 675 36.29 -40.69 -7.44
C GLU A 675 37.19 -39.62 -8.11
N GLY A 676 37.92 -38.74 -7.40
CA GLY A 676 38.00 -38.52 -5.95
C GLY A 676 38.79 -37.24 -5.57
N TYR A 677 38.67 -36.80 -4.30
CA TYR A 677 39.40 -35.68 -3.67
C TYR A 677 40.91 -36.01 -3.43
N PRO A 678 41.85 -35.08 -3.06
CA PRO A 678 41.62 -33.80 -2.37
C PRO A 678 42.55 -32.58 -2.71
N LEU A 679 42.31 -31.46 -1.99
CA LEU A 679 43.21 -30.31 -1.75
C LEU A 679 44.32 -30.67 -0.70
N PRO A 680 45.34 -29.81 -0.34
CA PRO A 680 45.43 -28.34 -0.50
C PRO A 680 46.82 -27.72 -0.85
N GLY A 681 46.91 -26.38 -1.02
CA GLY A 681 48.13 -25.63 -0.65
C GLY A 681 48.50 -24.31 -1.36
N THR A 682 48.74 -23.25 -0.56
CA THR A 682 49.72 -22.13 -0.73
C THR A 682 49.65 -21.13 -1.91
N THR A 683 49.13 -19.93 -1.62
CA THR A 683 49.73 -18.58 -1.79
C THR A 683 50.75 -18.26 -2.91
N SER A 684 50.44 -17.22 -3.71
CA SER A 684 51.38 -16.10 -4.01
C SER A 684 50.67 -14.85 -4.56
N THR A 685 51.16 -13.65 -4.17
CA THR A 685 50.77 -12.33 -4.71
C THR A 685 51.67 -11.94 -5.89
N PRO A 686 51.26 -11.02 -6.77
CA PRO A 686 52.21 -9.98 -7.24
C PRO A 686 51.63 -8.55 -7.31
N THR A 687 52.52 -7.58 -7.52
CA THR A 687 52.28 -6.11 -7.42
C THR A 687 52.33 -5.40 -8.80
N LEU A 688 52.06 -4.09 -8.82
CA LEU A 688 51.66 -3.25 -9.97
C LEU A 688 52.78 -2.70 -10.90
N THR A 689 52.32 -2.11 -12.04
CA THR A 689 52.91 -0.97 -12.84
C THR A 689 54.19 -1.17 -13.68
N PRO A 690 54.50 -0.29 -14.69
CA PRO A 690 53.65 0.62 -15.51
C PRO A 690 53.99 0.71 -17.04
N SER A 691 53.15 1.43 -17.82
CA SER A 691 53.49 2.17 -19.08
C SER A 691 53.86 1.35 -20.36
N PRO A 692 53.91 1.95 -21.60
CA PRO A 692 54.03 3.36 -21.95
C PRO A 692 53.03 3.95 -23.00
N GLU A 693 53.32 5.19 -23.40
CA GLU A 693 52.56 6.18 -24.17
C GLU A 693 53.28 6.52 -25.51
N ILE A 694 52.55 6.87 -26.59
CA ILE A 694 53.09 7.41 -27.86
C ILE A 694 52.11 8.44 -28.45
N GLU A 695 52.65 9.49 -29.10
CA GLU A 695 51.94 10.70 -29.55
C GLU A 695 51.42 10.72 -31.01
N ILE A 696 50.50 11.69 -31.20
CA ILE A 696 49.86 12.35 -32.37
C ILE A 696 50.68 12.47 -33.69
N PRO A 697 50.03 12.70 -34.86
CA PRO A 697 49.74 14.09 -35.29
C PRO A 697 48.36 14.32 -35.96
N GLU A 698 48.02 15.61 -36.18
CA GLU A 698 46.69 16.14 -36.57
C GLU A 698 46.44 16.24 -38.09
N THR A 699 45.14 16.27 -38.49
CA THR A 699 44.44 17.16 -39.48
C THR A 699 43.20 16.44 -40.07
N GLY A 700 42.06 17.08 -40.37
CA GLY A 700 41.62 18.46 -40.06
C GLY A 700 40.76 19.09 -41.18
N THR A 701 39.43 19.09 -41.06
CA THR A 701 38.46 19.93 -41.84
C THR A 701 37.10 20.01 -41.14
N GLU A 702 36.40 21.12 -41.31
CA GLU A 702 35.04 21.39 -40.79
C GLU A 702 33.93 20.72 -41.62
N PHE A 703 32.76 20.50 -41.00
CA PHE A 703 31.44 20.75 -41.61
C PHE A 703 30.38 20.95 -40.51
N ASP A 704 29.47 21.91 -40.70
CA ASP A 704 28.26 22.11 -39.88
C ASP A 704 27.20 21.02 -40.18
N GLU A 705 26.49 20.53 -39.15
CA GLU A 705 25.02 20.36 -39.24
C GLU A 705 24.32 20.16 -37.88
N ASP A 706 23.33 21.04 -37.64
CA ASP A 706 22.09 20.93 -36.87
C ASP A 706 21.96 20.46 -35.39
N VAL A 707 21.00 21.13 -34.72
CA VAL A 707 20.65 20.99 -33.30
C VAL A 707 19.50 19.99 -33.11
N ALA A 708 19.75 18.94 -32.33
CA ALA A 708 18.71 18.02 -31.85
C ALA A 708 18.30 18.33 -30.39
N LEU A 709 17.07 18.79 -30.18
CA LEU A 709 16.49 19.02 -28.85
C LEU A 709 15.89 17.72 -28.26
N PRO A 710 16.01 17.46 -26.94
CA PRO A 710 15.42 16.28 -26.30
C PRO A 710 13.89 16.39 -26.20
N ILE A 711 13.19 15.29 -26.48
CA ILE A 711 11.73 15.23 -26.56
C ILE A 711 11.11 15.22 -25.16
N GLN A 712 10.25 16.20 -24.86
CA GLN A 712 9.56 16.37 -23.57
C GLN A 712 8.04 16.53 -23.74
N ASN A 713 7.27 15.63 -23.11
CA ASN A 713 5.95 15.85 -22.50
C ASN A 713 4.94 16.86 -23.11
N ILE A 714 4.47 16.65 -24.35
CA ILE A 714 3.32 17.41 -24.92
C ILE A 714 2.03 16.57 -24.97
N ARG A 715 1.51 16.14 -23.81
CA ARG A 715 0.16 15.53 -23.69
C ARG A 715 -0.84 16.33 -22.86
N TRP A 716 -0.38 17.04 -21.84
CA TRP A 716 -1.24 17.76 -20.88
C TRP A 716 -1.95 18.96 -21.51
N ILE A 717 -1.28 19.68 -22.42
CA ILE A 717 -1.84 20.86 -23.09
C ILE A 717 -3.09 20.53 -23.94
N PHE A 718 -3.12 19.34 -24.57
CA PHE A 718 -4.28 18.90 -25.35
C PHE A 718 -5.50 18.58 -24.46
N VAL A 719 -5.28 18.09 -23.24
CA VAL A 719 -6.36 17.87 -22.25
C VAL A 719 -6.94 19.21 -21.80
N ILE A 720 -6.10 20.21 -21.52
CA ILE A 720 -6.55 21.55 -21.11
C ILE A 720 -7.33 22.24 -22.24
N VAL A 721 -6.82 22.20 -23.48
CA VAL A 721 -7.51 22.76 -24.65
C VAL A 721 -8.83 22.03 -24.93
N GLY A 722 -8.86 20.71 -24.80
CA GLY A 722 -10.09 19.91 -24.93
C GLY A 722 -11.14 20.26 -23.89
N ALA A 723 -10.76 20.39 -22.62
CA ALA A 723 -11.66 20.79 -21.53
C ALA A 723 -12.23 22.20 -21.73
N ALA A 724 -11.39 23.16 -22.12
CA ALA A 724 -11.82 24.53 -22.43
C ALA A 724 -12.79 24.58 -23.63
N GLY A 725 -12.56 23.76 -24.67
CA GLY A 725 -13.46 23.60 -25.80
C GLY A 725 -14.81 23.01 -25.40
N GLY A 726 -14.83 21.94 -24.60
CA GLY A 726 -16.05 21.31 -24.09
C GLY A 726 -16.92 22.24 -23.25
N LEU A 727 -16.31 22.97 -22.31
CA LEU A 727 -17.01 23.98 -21.49
C LEU A 727 -17.58 25.11 -22.35
N SER A 728 -16.85 25.57 -23.37
CA SER A 728 -17.32 26.60 -24.30
C SER A 728 -18.54 26.13 -25.12
N LEU A 729 -18.55 24.87 -25.56
CA LEU A 729 -19.67 24.27 -26.28
C LEU A 729 -20.92 24.15 -25.37
N LEU A 730 -20.75 23.68 -24.13
CA LEU A 730 -21.83 23.56 -23.14
C LEU A 730 -22.44 24.93 -22.80
N ALA A 731 -21.63 25.98 -22.66
CA ALA A 731 -22.10 27.33 -22.46
C ALA A 731 -22.92 27.84 -23.66
N ALA A 732 -22.46 27.62 -24.89
CA ALA A 732 -23.18 28.00 -26.10
C ALA A 732 -24.54 27.27 -26.22
N VAL A 733 -24.58 25.97 -25.96
CA VAL A 733 -25.82 25.17 -25.95
C VAL A 733 -26.78 25.66 -24.85
N SER A 734 -26.26 25.98 -23.66
CA SER A 734 -27.07 26.53 -22.57
C SER A 734 -27.69 27.88 -22.92
N VAL A 735 -26.96 28.78 -23.56
CA VAL A 735 -27.50 30.07 -24.04
C VAL A 735 -28.60 29.86 -25.09
N ILE A 736 -28.44 28.89 -26.00
CA ILE A 736 -29.47 28.56 -27.00
C ILE A 736 -30.74 27.99 -26.32
N LEU A 737 -30.58 27.05 -25.38
CA LEU A 737 -31.70 26.44 -24.65
C LEU A 737 -32.44 27.43 -23.73
N VAL A 738 -31.72 28.36 -23.10
CA VAL A 738 -32.34 29.47 -22.35
C VAL A 738 -33.11 30.37 -23.31
N LYS A 739 -32.54 30.72 -24.47
CA LYS A 739 -33.21 31.61 -25.43
C LYS A 739 -34.46 30.96 -26.04
N SER A 740 -34.49 29.64 -26.25
CA SER A 740 -35.69 28.91 -26.69
C SER A 740 -36.74 28.65 -25.59
N ARG A 741 -36.44 28.97 -24.32
CA ARG A 741 -37.37 28.93 -23.18
C ARG A 741 -38.01 30.28 -22.85
N PHE A 742 -37.49 31.38 -23.41
CA PHE A 742 -37.90 32.76 -23.10
C PHE A 742 -38.08 33.63 -24.38
N SER A 743 -38.62 33.03 -25.45
CA SER A 743 -39.04 33.70 -26.69
C SER A 743 -40.28 33.02 -27.27
#